data_AF-A0A182MM35-F1
#
_entry.id   AF-A0A182MM35-F1
#
_cell.length_a   1.000
_cell.length_b   1.000
_cell.length_c   1.000
_cell.angle_alpha   90.00
_cell.angle_beta   90.00
_cell.angle_gamma   90.00
#
_symmetry.space_group_name_H-M   'P 1'
#
loop_
_entity.id
_entity.type
_entity.pdbx_description
1 polymer ?
#
loop_
_entity_poly.entity_id
_entity_poly.type
_entity_poly.pdbx_seq_one_letter_code
_entity_poly.pdbx_strand_id
1 'polypeptide(L)'
;MNARTKAMEITFQPGLAFMILPFLPASNLFFPVGFVIAERVLYMPSMGFCILIGYGFHLLSERWSRKMTWCCLGVLLLTHSIKTYNRNADWESEYSIFMSGLKVNQRNAKLFNNVGHALESEGRFEEALQFFHKAVSVQEDDVGAHINVGRTYNHLKMFKEAEQAYLKAKSLLPKAKPGESYQARIAPNHLNVFLNLANLISKNATRLEEADLLYRQAISMRSDYTQAYINRGDILIKLNRTKEAQEVYERALLYDSTNPDIYYNLGVVFLEQGKASQALAYLDKALEFDPEHEQALLNSAILLQELGRPELRKIARERLLKLLAKDETNERVHFNLGMLAMDDRNTDEAENWFRRAVHLKQDFRSALFNLALLLADDHRPLEAAPFLNQLVKYHPDHIKGLILLGDIYINNIKDLDAAENCYKRILQLDPINIQGLHNLCVVYVERGKLLQAQDCLSHAHELAPGEEYIGRHLQIVQTRINRLRQTPDGSREKEIAFADYDPQEFGGTVGAMAARNVDLSLGKSIVNSNSEQMGSQLGEFRDNVADAPYGGDSKQKTVLPHQQLEQQQAVPVPPDDDPVFLESESTNNLASYATPAVDSIAHKSKHRVDDGSGKASSTGHRDGVPSVTRDSSHPSDGSLHHASRPTQHLHRAASIGQDLDDPSSGMS
;
A
#
# COMPACT_ATOMS: atom_id res chain seq x y z
N MET A 1 -17.62 50.85 69.54
CA MET A 1 -17.49 49.75 68.57
C MET A 1 -16.11 49.14 68.74
N ASN A 2 -16.00 47.87 69.17
CA ASN A 2 -14.71 47.28 69.54
C ASN A 2 -13.80 47.09 68.31
N ALA A 3 -12.49 47.20 68.49
CA ALA A 3 -11.51 46.96 67.42
C ALA A 3 -11.68 45.56 66.78
N ARG A 4 -12.06 44.56 67.58
CA ARG A 4 -12.42 43.20 67.15
C ARG A 4 -13.57 43.19 66.14
N THR A 5 -14.64 43.97 66.38
CA THR A 5 -15.78 44.09 65.46
C THR A 5 -15.35 44.68 64.12
N LYS A 6 -14.50 45.72 64.16
CA LYS A 6 -13.97 46.38 62.96
C LYS A 6 -13.08 45.44 62.13
N ALA A 7 -12.20 44.68 62.79
CA ALA A 7 -11.37 43.66 62.13
C ALA A 7 -12.20 42.51 61.50
N MET A 8 -13.31 42.14 62.14
CA MET A 8 -14.25 41.14 61.61
C MET A 8 -14.96 41.61 60.34
N GLU A 9 -15.47 42.85 60.31
CA GLU A 9 -16.08 43.45 59.11
C GLU A 9 -15.10 43.53 57.94
N ILE A 10 -13.83 43.90 58.22
CA ILE A 10 -12.73 44.01 57.24
C ILE A 10 -12.38 42.66 56.59
N THR A 11 -12.74 41.52 57.19
CA THR A 11 -12.45 40.19 56.62
C THR A 11 -13.67 39.59 55.91
N PHE A 12 -14.86 39.72 56.49
CA PHE A 12 -16.09 39.13 55.96
C PHE A 12 -16.55 39.78 54.65
N GLN A 13 -16.57 41.12 54.58
CA GLN A 13 -17.06 41.84 53.39
C GLN A 13 -16.17 41.58 52.15
N PRO A 14 -14.82 41.63 52.23
CA PRO A 14 -13.99 41.27 51.08
C PRO A 14 -14.07 39.78 50.72
N GLY A 15 -14.14 38.87 51.69
CA GLY A 15 -14.31 37.44 51.41
C GLY A 15 -15.57 37.13 50.60
N LEU A 16 -16.68 37.78 50.94
CA LEU A 16 -17.94 37.68 50.20
C LEU A 16 -17.86 38.36 48.82
N ALA A 17 -17.20 39.52 48.72
CA ALA A 17 -17.00 40.21 47.44
C ALA A 17 -16.13 39.38 46.47
N PHE A 18 -15.03 38.80 46.93
CA PHE A 18 -14.18 37.88 46.15
C PHE A 18 -14.92 36.60 45.75
N MET A 19 -15.83 36.10 46.58
CA MET A 19 -16.69 34.96 46.25
C MET A 19 -17.66 35.29 45.11
N ILE A 20 -18.40 36.40 45.23
CA ILE A 20 -19.56 36.67 44.37
C ILE A 20 -19.19 37.44 43.11
N LEU A 21 -18.51 38.59 43.23
CA LEU A 21 -18.35 39.52 42.11
C LEU A 21 -17.58 38.92 40.92
N PRO A 22 -16.46 38.19 41.11
CA PRO A 22 -15.80 37.51 40.02
C PRO A 22 -16.65 36.38 39.43
N PHE A 23 -17.46 35.68 40.24
CA PHE A 23 -18.27 34.56 39.75
C PHE A 23 -19.43 35.01 38.84
N LEU A 24 -19.93 36.24 38.96
CA LEU A 24 -21.09 36.71 38.19
C LEU A 24 -20.93 36.53 36.66
N PRO A 25 -19.82 36.95 36.01
CA PRO A 25 -19.54 36.59 34.61
C PRO A 25 -19.61 35.08 34.33
N ALA A 26 -18.92 34.25 35.12
CA ALA A 26 -18.85 32.79 34.88
C ALA A 26 -20.17 32.04 35.18
N SER A 27 -21.13 32.69 35.85
CA SER A 27 -22.40 32.07 36.26
C SER A 27 -23.43 31.89 35.13
N ASN A 28 -23.16 32.45 33.93
CA ASN A 28 -24.11 32.56 32.81
C ASN A 28 -25.44 33.29 33.14
N LEU A 29 -25.54 33.96 34.30
CA LEU A 29 -26.78 34.61 34.77
C LEU A 29 -27.19 35.83 33.94
N PHE A 30 -26.21 36.56 33.36
CA PHE A 30 -26.45 37.80 32.63
C PHE A 30 -26.14 37.70 31.13
N PHE A 31 -25.17 36.86 30.76
CA PHE A 31 -24.76 36.60 29.38
C PHE A 31 -24.09 35.22 29.33
N PRO A 32 -24.26 34.44 28.25
CA PRO A 32 -23.57 33.17 28.08
C PRO A 32 -22.07 33.44 27.87
N VAL A 33 -21.24 32.79 28.70
CA VAL A 33 -19.80 32.97 28.71
C VAL A 33 -19.11 31.69 28.22
N GLY A 34 -18.23 31.84 27.23
CA GLY A 34 -17.44 30.75 26.69
C GLY A 34 -16.46 30.12 27.70
N PHE A 35 -16.11 28.86 27.46
CA PHE A 35 -15.34 28.00 28.39
C PHE A 35 -14.06 28.65 28.94
N VAL A 36 -13.33 29.39 28.10
CA VAL A 36 -12.04 30.04 28.38
C VAL A 36 -12.09 31.04 29.55
N ILE A 37 -13.24 31.69 29.78
CA ILE A 37 -13.38 32.68 30.85
C ILE A 37 -13.67 31.99 32.19
N ALA A 38 -14.41 30.88 32.21
CA ALA A 38 -14.81 30.21 33.44
C ALA A 38 -13.60 29.73 34.28
N GLU A 39 -12.62 29.09 33.65
CA GLU A 39 -11.42 28.58 34.34
C GLU A 39 -10.63 29.71 35.02
N ARG A 40 -10.33 30.78 34.28
CA ARG A 40 -9.56 31.94 34.78
C ARG A 40 -10.31 32.72 35.86
N VAL A 41 -11.63 32.67 35.84
CA VAL A 41 -12.50 33.41 36.76
C VAL A 41 -12.75 32.63 38.06
N LEU A 42 -12.73 31.30 38.07
CA LEU A 42 -13.05 30.47 39.25
C LEU A 42 -11.99 30.50 40.39
N TYR A 43 -10.78 30.99 40.13
CA TYR A 43 -9.75 31.11 41.17
C TYR A 43 -10.11 32.16 42.25
N MET A 44 -10.59 33.35 41.85
CA MET A 44 -10.94 34.41 42.81
C MET A 44 -12.13 34.05 43.74
N PRO A 45 -13.21 33.41 43.24
CA PRO A 45 -14.28 32.87 44.09
C PRO A 45 -13.78 31.81 45.08
N SER A 46 -12.84 30.97 44.65
CA SER A 46 -12.21 29.96 45.51
C SER A 46 -11.38 30.62 46.63
N MET A 47 -10.66 31.72 46.34
CA MET A 47 -9.99 32.52 47.38
C MET A 47 -10.99 33.12 48.37
N GLY A 48 -12.10 33.70 47.88
CA GLY A 48 -13.18 34.23 48.72
C GLY A 48 -13.79 33.18 49.65
N PHE A 49 -14.03 31.96 49.13
CA PHE A 49 -14.46 30.82 49.93
C PHE A 49 -13.47 30.47 51.05
N CYS A 50 -12.18 30.33 50.73
CA CYS A 50 -11.15 30.03 51.72
C CYS A 50 -11.05 31.10 52.82
N ILE A 51 -11.17 32.39 52.47
CA ILE A 51 -11.20 33.51 53.44
C ILE A 51 -12.41 33.37 54.38
N LEU A 52 -13.61 33.10 53.84
CA LEU A 52 -14.82 32.93 54.65
C LEU A 52 -14.78 31.69 55.55
N ILE A 53 -14.19 30.58 55.09
CA ILE A 53 -13.97 29.38 55.93
C ILE A 53 -13.00 29.69 57.07
N GLY A 54 -11.88 30.38 56.80
CA GLY A 54 -10.93 30.80 57.84
C GLY A 54 -11.55 31.75 58.87
N TYR A 55 -12.38 32.69 58.41
CA TYR A 55 -13.14 33.60 59.26
C TYR A 55 -14.17 32.86 60.14
N GLY A 56 -14.94 31.92 59.56
CA GLY A 56 -15.89 31.08 60.30
C GLY A 56 -15.19 30.18 61.33
N PHE A 57 -14.04 29.61 60.99
CA PHE A 57 -13.21 28.85 61.92
C PHE A 57 -12.74 29.69 63.11
N HIS A 58 -12.27 30.92 62.86
CA HIS A 58 -11.88 31.84 63.92
C HIS A 58 -13.05 32.13 64.89
N LEU A 59 -14.22 32.51 64.36
CA LEU A 59 -15.45 32.74 65.14
C LEU A 59 -15.85 31.53 65.99
N LEU A 60 -15.82 30.32 65.41
CA LEU A 60 -16.14 29.09 66.12
C LEU A 60 -15.09 28.77 67.20
N SER A 61 -13.81 29.05 66.96
CA SER A 61 -12.74 28.80 67.94
C SER A 61 -12.83 29.67 69.20
N GLU A 62 -13.53 30.81 69.12
CA GLU A 62 -13.81 31.70 70.26
C GLU A 62 -15.07 31.32 71.05
N ARG A 63 -16.04 30.66 70.40
CA ARG A 63 -17.35 30.31 71.00
C ARG A 63 -17.45 28.85 71.45
N TRP A 64 -16.73 27.95 70.80
CA TRP A 64 -16.76 26.50 71.04
C TRP A 64 -15.41 25.99 71.57
N SER A 65 -15.40 24.74 72.05
CA SER A 65 -14.16 24.09 72.46
C SER A 65 -13.15 24.06 71.32
N ARG A 66 -11.94 24.61 71.54
CA ARG A 66 -10.84 24.61 70.57
C ARG A 66 -10.59 23.21 69.97
N LYS A 67 -10.65 22.14 70.78
CA LYS A 67 -10.50 20.75 70.31
C LYS A 67 -11.58 20.36 69.31
N MET A 68 -12.83 20.74 69.58
CA MET A 68 -13.97 20.46 68.71
C MET A 68 -13.87 21.26 67.40
N THR A 69 -13.52 22.55 67.45
CA THR A 69 -13.36 23.36 66.24
C THR A 69 -12.24 22.86 65.32
N TRP A 70 -11.09 22.44 65.88
CA TRP A 70 -10.01 21.80 65.11
C TRP A 70 -10.43 20.43 64.54
N CYS A 71 -11.24 19.66 65.28
CA CYS A 71 -11.82 18.40 64.77
C CYS A 71 -12.75 18.66 63.58
N CYS A 72 -13.66 19.63 63.67
CA CYS A 72 -14.55 20.02 62.57
C CYS A 72 -13.77 20.48 61.32
N LEU A 73 -12.70 21.27 61.48
CA LEU A 73 -11.82 21.65 60.37
C LEU A 73 -11.10 20.43 59.77
N GLY A 74 -10.62 19.51 60.62
CA GLY A 74 -10.01 18.25 60.17
C GLY A 74 -10.97 17.38 59.36
N VAL A 75 -12.23 17.27 59.78
CA VAL A 75 -13.28 16.57 59.03
C VAL A 75 -13.56 17.26 57.69
N LEU A 76 -13.71 18.58 57.66
CA LEU A 76 -13.92 19.34 56.42
C LEU A 76 -12.77 19.13 55.42
N LEU A 77 -11.52 19.27 55.88
CA LEU A 77 -10.33 19.05 55.06
C LEU A 77 -10.26 17.59 54.56
N LEU A 78 -10.54 16.61 55.43
CA LEU A 78 -10.56 15.20 55.03
C LEU A 78 -11.64 14.92 53.96
N THR A 79 -12.85 15.47 54.11
CA THR A 79 -13.93 15.33 53.12
C THR A 79 -13.54 15.95 51.78
N HIS A 80 -12.93 17.14 51.78
CA HIS A 80 -12.44 17.77 50.55
C HIS A 80 -11.28 16.98 49.92
N SER A 81 -10.32 16.48 50.71
CA SER A 81 -9.22 15.65 50.23
C SER A 81 -9.71 14.33 49.59
N ILE A 82 -10.69 13.66 50.20
CA ILE A 82 -11.33 12.46 49.63
C ILE A 82 -12.06 12.82 48.34
N LYS A 83 -12.78 13.95 48.28
CA LYS A 83 -13.47 14.40 47.07
C LYS A 83 -12.48 14.69 45.93
N THR A 84 -11.35 15.34 46.23
CA THR A 84 -10.27 15.59 45.25
C THR A 84 -9.64 14.28 44.79
N TYR A 85 -9.32 13.37 45.71
CA TYR A 85 -8.77 12.05 45.36
C TYR A 85 -9.70 11.27 44.43
N ASN A 86 -11.00 11.22 44.74
CA ASN A 86 -11.99 10.57 43.87
C ASN A 86 -12.12 11.28 42.51
N ARG A 87 -12.02 12.61 42.47
CA ARG A 87 -12.07 13.40 41.22
C ARG A 87 -10.85 13.17 40.34
N ASN A 88 -9.70 12.78 40.89
CA ASN A 88 -8.52 12.43 40.09
C ASN A 88 -8.75 11.21 39.18
N ALA A 89 -9.65 10.29 39.54
CA ALA A 89 -10.01 9.15 38.68
C ALA A 89 -10.75 9.59 37.39
N ASP A 90 -11.47 10.71 37.41
CA ASP A 90 -12.04 11.28 36.18
C ASP A 90 -10.94 11.84 35.25
N TRP A 91 -9.67 11.94 35.67
CA TRP A 91 -8.52 12.37 34.82
C TRP A 91 -7.60 11.21 34.42
N GLU A 92 -8.01 9.96 34.68
CA GLU A 92 -7.22 8.76 34.36
C GLU A 92 -7.11 8.51 32.84
N SER A 93 -8.14 8.85 32.07
CA SER A 93 -8.18 8.70 30.61
C SER A 93 -9.09 9.74 29.94
N GLU A 94 -8.97 9.88 28.62
CA GLU A 94 -9.90 10.69 27.81
C GLU A 94 -11.35 10.19 27.93
N TYR A 95 -11.53 8.88 27.94
CA TYR A 95 -12.83 8.27 28.18
C TYR A 95 -13.40 8.67 29.54
N SER A 96 -12.61 8.58 30.63
CA SER A 96 -13.12 8.89 31.97
C SER A 96 -13.43 10.38 32.15
N ILE A 97 -12.65 11.30 31.58
CA ILE A 97 -12.90 12.73 31.69
C ILE A 97 -14.15 13.16 30.94
N PHE A 98 -14.34 12.71 29.69
CA PHE A 98 -15.54 13.04 28.90
C PHE A 98 -16.79 12.36 29.47
N MET A 99 -16.69 11.12 29.94
CA MET A 99 -17.78 10.46 30.68
C MET A 99 -18.14 11.20 31.96
N SER A 100 -17.17 11.82 32.65
CA SER A 100 -17.47 12.68 33.81
C SER A 100 -18.28 13.92 33.42
N GLY A 101 -18.08 14.46 32.21
CA GLY A 101 -18.87 15.56 31.65
C GLY A 101 -20.34 15.18 31.44
N LEU A 102 -20.61 13.96 30.94
CA LEU A 102 -21.97 13.45 30.75
C LEU A 102 -22.74 13.24 32.07
N LYS A 103 -22.06 13.08 33.21
CA LYS A 103 -22.70 13.08 34.54
C LYS A 103 -23.32 14.44 34.88
N VAL A 104 -22.83 15.53 34.27
CA VAL A 104 -23.23 16.92 34.55
C VAL A 104 -24.15 17.49 33.46
N ASN A 105 -23.89 17.20 32.19
CA ASN A 105 -24.67 17.74 31.07
C ASN A 105 -24.97 16.69 29.99
N GLN A 106 -26.18 16.12 30.04
CA GLN A 106 -26.70 15.14 29.07
C GLN A 106 -27.42 15.79 27.87
N ARG A 107 -27.42 17.12 27.74
CA ARG A 107 -28.06 17.87 26.65
C ARG A 107 -27.07 18.51 25.68
N ASN A 108 -25.79 18.13 25.77
CA ASN A 108 -24.73 18.64 24.90
C ASN A 108 -24.23 17.51 24.00
N ALA A 109 -24.59 17.54 22.71
CA ALA A 109 -24.16 16.56 21.71
C ALA A 109 -22.63 16.42 21.63
N LYS A 110 -21.88 17.52 21.82
CA LYS A 110 -20.41 17.51 21.80
C LYS A 110 -19.81 16.57 22.86
N LEU A 111 -20.42 16.46 24.05
CA LEU A 111 -19.91 15.54 25.08
C LEU A 111 -20.09 14.07 24.69
N PHE A 112 -21.18 13.73 23.99
CA PHE A 112 -21.37 12.39 23.44
C PHE A 112 -20.41 12.11 22.28
N ASN A 113 -20.18 13.09 21.38
CA ASN A 113 -19.16 12.98 20.34
C ASN A 113 -17.76 12.75 20.94
N ASN A 114 -17.36 13.49 21.98
CA ASN A 114 -16.06 13.33 22.61
C ASN A 114 -15.87 11.94 23.26
N VAL A 115 -16.91 11.39 23.92
CA VAL A 115 -16.85 10.00 24.41
C VAL A 115 -16.76 9.00 23.26
N GLY A 116 -17.50 9.23 22.16
CA GLY A 116 -17.39 8.40 20.95
C GLY A 116 -15.97 8.41 20.38
N HIS A 117 -15.31 9.57 20.30
CA HIS A 117 -13.93 9.68 19.83
C HIS A 117 -12.92 8.96 20.74
N ALA A 118 -13.07 9.09 22.07
CA ALA A 118 -12.23 8.35 23.02
C ALA A 118 -12.44 6.82 22.95
N LEU A 119 -13.64 6.36 22.56
CA LEU A 119 -13.89 4.94 22.31
C LEU A 119 -13.33 4.48 20.96
N GLU A 120 -13.34 5.32 19.92
CA GLU A 120 -12.68 5.00 18.64
C GLU A 120 -11.16 4.93 18.76
N SER A 121 -10.52 5.78 19.57
CA SER A 121 -9.06 5.69 19.82
C SER A 121 -8.67 4.43 20.61
N GLU A 122 -9.59 3.90 21.44
CA GLU A 122 -9.51 2.56 22.05
C GLU A 122 -9.90 1.41 21.09
N GLY A 123 -10.33 1.69 19.85
CA GLY A 123 -10.79 0.69 18.87
C GLY A 123 -12.20 0.13 19.13
N ARG A 124 -12.95 0.69 20.07
CA ARG A 124 -14.29 0.22 20.52
C ARG A 124 -15.41 0.82 19.68
N PHE A 125 -15.34 0.58 18.36
CA PHE A 125 -16.23 1.21 17.36
C PHE A 125 -17.74 0.97 17.60
N GLU A 126 -18.14 -0.21 18.08
CA GLU A 126 -19.57 -0.50 18.35
C GLU A 126 -20.14 0.34 19.50
N GLU A 127 -19.35 0.57 20.54
CA GLU A 127 -19.74 1.43 21.65
C GLU A 127 -19.69 2.90 21.24
N ALA A 128 -18.63 3.32 20.52
CA ALA A 128 -18.52 4.66 19.96
C ALA A 128 -19.74 5.04 19.11
N LEU A 129 -20.21 4.12 18.25
CA LEU A 129 -21.40 4.29 17.42
C LEU A 129 -22.66 4.59 18.25
N GLN A 130 -22.82 3.96 19.42
CA GLN A 130 -23.95 4.25 20.33
C GLN A 130 -23.87 5.68 20.88
N PHE A 131 -22.66 6.15 21.24
CA PHE A 131 -22.45 7.52 21.69
C PHE A 131 -22.66 8.54 20.55
N PHE A 132 -22.22 8.27 19.32
CA PHE A 132 -22.48 9.15 18.18
C PHE A 132 -23.98 9.21 17.80
N HIS A 133 -24.69 8.07 17.80
CA HIS A 133 -26.16 8.07 17.68
C HIS A 133 -26.84 8.83 18.81
N LYS A 134 -26.28 8.76 20.03
CA LYS A 134 -26.78 9.55 21.15
C LYS A 134 -26.55 11.05 20.94
N ALA A 135 -25.40 11.46 20.39
CA ALA A 135 -25.14 12.84 19.98
C ALA A 135 -26.18 13.34 18.95
N VAL A 136 -26.41 12.57 17.88
CA VAL A 136 -27.46 12.85 16.87
C VAL A 136 -28.85 12.95 17.52
N SER A 137 -29.18 12.09 18.50
CA SER A 137 -30.48 12.16 19.21
C SER A 137 -30.64 13.37 20.13
N VAL A 138 -29.53 14.02 20.49
CA VAL A 138 -29.51 15.24 21.33
C VAL A 138 -29.52 16.49 20.46
N GLN A 139 -28.90 16.43 19.29
CA GLN A 139 -28.88 17.49 18.29
C GLN A 139 -28.96 16.89 16.87
N GLU A 140 -30.17 16.86 16.29
CA GLU A 140 -30.41 16.20 15.00
C GLU A 140 -29.78 16.91 13.79
N ASP A 141 -29.47 18.20 13.94
CA ASP A 141 -28.85 19.06 12.91
C ASP A 141 -27.32 19.16 13.01
N ASP A 142 -26.69 18.46 13.96
CA ASP A 142 -25.23 18.39 14.09
C ASP A 142 -24.62 17.58 12.93
N VAL A 143 -24.16 18.29 11.91
CA VAL A 143 -23.42 17.75 10.75
C VAL A 143 -22.25 16.88 11.21
N GLY A 144 -21.51 17.29 12.25
CA GLY A 144 -20.36 16.57 12.78
C GLY A 144 -20.74 15.21 13.37
N ALA A 145 -21.84 15.15 14.13
CA ALA A 145 -22.35 13.89 14.67
C ALA A 145 -22.75 12.90 13.56
N HIS A 146 -23.40 13.35 12.49
CA HIS A 146 -23.72 12.48 11.34
C HIS A 146 -22.47 12.04 10.55
N ILE A 147 -21.45 12.90 10.42
CA ILE A 147 -20.15 12.51 9.83
C ILE A 147 -19.49 11.43 10.69
N ASN A 148 -19.51 11.56 12.02
CA ASN A 148 -18.96 10.57 12.94
C ASN A 148 -19.67 9.22 12.81
N VAL A 149 -21.00 9.19 12.87
CA VAL A 149 -21.80 7.97 12.62
C VAL A 149 -21.40 7.29 11.30
N GLY A 150 -21.27 8.06 10.21
CA GLY A 150 -20.84 7.51 8.92
C GLY A 150 -19.41 6.95 8.92
N ARG A 151 -18.48 7.63 9.61
CA ARG A 151 -17.09 7.18 9.75
C ARG A 151 -16.99 5.88 10.55
N THR A 152 -17.68 5.80 11.69
CA THR A 152 -17.71 4.59 12.52
C THR A 152 -18.37 3.41 11.79
N TYR A 153 -19.45 3.63 11.04
CA TYR A 153 -20.03 2.58 10.18
C TYR A 153 -19.05 2.11 9.10
N ASN A 154 -18.25 2.99 8.49
CA ASN A 154 -17.23 2.59 7.53
C ASN A 154 -16.09 1.77 8.18
N HIS A 155 -15.67 2.08 9.41
CA HIS A 155 -14.74 1.24 10.19
C HIS A 155 -15.34 -0.15 10.49
N LEU A 156 -16.64 -0.22 10.81
CA LEU A 156 -17.40 -1.45 11.00
C LEU A 156 -17.73 -2.19 9.68
N LYS A 157 -17.25 -1.70 8.52
CA LYS A 157 -17.52 -2.23 7.17
C LYS A 157 -19.01 -2.21 6.76
N MET A 158 -19.85 -1.46 7.48
CA MET A 158 -21.27 -1.24 7.21
C MET A 158 -21.45 -0.13 6.17
N PHE A 159 -21.03 -0.42 4.93
CA PHE A 159 -20.86 0.61 3.90
C PHE A 159 -22.16 1.28 3.44
N LYS A 160 -23.32 0.59 3.51
CA LYS A 160 -24.62 1.18 3.11
C LYS A 160 -25.11 2.18 4.15
N GLU A 161 -24.95 1.84 5.42
CA GLU A 161 -25.31 2.65 6.57
C GLU A 161 -24.38 3.86 6.69
N ALA A 162 -23.08 3.66 6.41
CA ALA A 162 -22.10 4.75 6.29
C ALA A 162 -22.50 5.76 5.19
N GLU A 163 -22.87 5.27 4.01
CA GLU A 163 -23.31 6.11 2.90
C GLU A 163 -24.59 6.91 3.27
N GLN A 164 -25.57 6.28 3.89
CA GLN A 164 -26.79 6.95 4.36
C GLN A 164 -26.50 8.05 5.39
N ALA A 165 -25.61 7.79 6.35
CA ALA A 165 -25.20 8.78 7.36
C ALA A 165 -24.47 9.97 6.73
N TYR A 166 -23.56 9.75 5.77
CA TYR A 166 -22.92 10.83 5.03
C TYR A 166 -23.88 11.61 4.14
N LEU A 167 -24.84 10.95 3.48
CA LEU A 167 -25.89 11.62 2.72
C LEU A 167 -26.78 12.49 3.64
N LYS A 168 -27.07 12.02 4.86
CA LYS A 168 -27.79 12.80 5.87
C LYS A 168 -26.96 14.01 6.33
N ALA A 169 -25.69 13.84 6.68
CA ALA A 169 -24.77 14.95 7.00
C ALA A 169 -24.71 15.99 5.87
N LYS A 170 -24.54 15.54 4.62
CA LYS A 170 -24.52 16.39 3.43
C LYS A 170 -25.84 17.15 3.24
N SER A 171 -26.98 16.53 3.55
CA SER A 171 -28.31 17.16 3.43
C SER A 171 -28.55 18.31 4.42
N LEU A 172 -27.81 18.34 5.53
CA LEU A 172 -27.87 19.38 6.56
C LEU A 172 -26.99 20.60 6.22
N LEU A 173 -26.10 20.50 5.22
CA LEU A 173 -25.26 21.63 4.81
C LEU A 173 -26.09 22.77 4.20
N PRO A 174 -25.70 24.04 4.42
CA PRO A 174 -26.35 25.19 3.79
C PRO A 174 -26.41 25.05 2.27
N LYS A 175 -27.58 25.23 1.65
CA LYS A 175 -27.67 25.25 0.17
C LYS A 175 -26.98 26.49 -0.38
N ALA A 176 -26.21 26.33 -1.46
CA ALA A 176 -25.54 27.45 -2.12
C ALA A 176 -26.55 28.48 -2.63
N LYS A 177 -26.40 29.75 -2.21
CA LYS A 177 -27.17 30.89 -2.71
C LYS A 177 -26.32 31.61 -3.77
N PRO A 178 -26.86 31.88 -4.98
CA PRO A 178 -26.15 32.68 -5.98
C PRO A 178 -25.76 34.06 -5.44
N GLY A 179 -24.49 34.45 -5.60
CA GLY A 179 -23.99 35.79 -5.26
C GLY A 179 -23.42 35.98 -3.84
N GLU A 180 -23.55 35.01 -2.94
CA GLU A 180 -22.94 35.07 -1.60
C GLU A 180 -21.72 34.13 -1.51
N SER A 181 -20.60 34.57 -0.92
CA SER A 181 -19.47 33.66 -0.65
C SER A 181 -19.92 32.50 0.25
N TYR A 182 -19.57 31.29 -0.15
CA TYR A 182 -19.97 30.07 0.54
C TYR A 182 -19.03 29.72 1.70
N GLN A 183 -17.76 30.16 1.59
CA GLN A 183 -16.66 29.89 2.54
C GLN A 183 -16.98 30.33 3.98
N ALA A 184 -17.66 31.45 4.17
CA ALA A 184 -17.93 32.02 5.48
C ALA A 184 -19.04 31.30 6.30
N ARG A 185 -19.66 30.24 5.75
CA ARG A 185 -20.82 29.55 6.35
C ARG A 185 -20.58 28.10 6.74
N ILE A 186 -19.44 27.52 6.35
CA ILE A 186 -19.16 26.11 6.57
C ILE A 186 -17.85 25.96 7.33
N ALA A 187 -17.93 25.38 8.54
CA ALA A 187 -16.76 24.95 9.28
C ALA A 187 -15.93 23.99 8.42
N PRO A 188 -14.59 24.15 8.31
CA PRO A 188 -13.75 23.32 7.44
C PRO A 188 -13.99 21.82 7.61
N ASN A 189 -14.17 21.36 8.85
CA ASN A 189 -14.40 19.96 9.21
C ASN A 189 -15.70 19.38 8.63
N HIS A 190 -16.70 20.21 8.31
CA HIS A 190 -17.93 19.74 7.66
C HIS A 190 -17.71 19.36 6.19
N LEU A 191 -16.68 19.91 5.53
CA LEU A 191 -16.34 19.54 4.15
C LEU A 191 -15.79 18.10 4.04
N ASN A 192 -15.31 17.54 5.16
CA ASN A 192 -14.89 16.13 5.24
C ASN A 192 -16.02 15.16 4.85
N VAL A 193 -17.31 15.56 4.92
CA VAL A 193 -18.42 14.72 4.43
C VAL A 193 -18.28 14.38 2.94
N PHE A 194 -17.76 15.30 2.12
CA PHE A 194 -17.59 15.06 0.68
C PHE A 194 -16.44 14.09 0.42
N LEU A 195 -15.30 14.26 1.11
CA LEU A 195 -14.17 13.35 1.02
C LEU A 195 -14.55 11.96 1.51
N ASN A 196 -15.17 11.85 2.68
CA ASN A 196 -15.55 10.57 3.27
C ASN A 196 -16.58 9.82 2.42
N LEU A 197 -17.59 10.52 1.88
CA LEU A 197 -18.55 9.92 0.97
C LEU A 197 -17.91 9.52 -0.37
N ALA A 198 -17.06 10.36 -0.96
CA ALA A 198 -16.37 10.06 -2.21
C ALA A 198 -15.39 8.89 -2.08
N ASN A 199 -14.57 8.88 -1.02
CA ASN A 199 -13.69 7.78 -0.65
C ASN A 199 -14.49 6.46 -0.46
N LEU A 200 -15.67 6.53 0.16
CA LEU A 200 -16.54 5.37 0.33
C LEU A 200 -17.10 4.82 -0.99
N ILE A 201 -17.70 5.67 -1.83
CA ILE A 201 -18.37 5.21 -3.06
C ILE A 201 -17.39 4.86 -4.18
N SER A 202 -16.21 5.48 -4.22
CA SER A 202 -15.13 5.17 -5.18
C SER A 202 -14.54 3.77 -5.05
N LYS A 203 -14.86 3.03 -3.97
CA LYS A 203 -14.61 1.59 -3.86
C LYS A 203 -15.37 0.78 -4.93
N ASN A 204 -16.44 1.34 -5.50
CA ASN A 204 -17.13 0.80 -6.66
C ASN A 204 -16.71 1.57 -7.93
N ALA A 205 -16.05 0.88 -8.86
CA ALA A 205 -15.59 1.45 -10.12
C ALA A 205 -16.72 2.10 -10.95
N THR A 206 -17.97 1.64 -10.82
CA THR A 206 -19.12 2.22 -11.56
C THR A 206 -19.63 3.55 -10.97
N ARG A 207 -19.01 4.08 -9.91
CA ARG A 207 -19.41 5.32 -9.20
C ARG A 207 -18.28 6.36 -9.12
N LEU A 208 -17.21 6.20 -9.92
CA LEU A 208 -16.07 7.10 -9.90
C LEU A 208 -16.43 8.53 -10.34
N GLU A 209 -17.35 8.69 -11.29
CA GLU A 209 -17.88 10.00 -11.71
C GLU A 209 -18.68 10.69 -10.60
N GLU A 210 -19.40 9.93 -9.77
CA GLU A 210 -20.11 10.45 -8.61
C GLU A 210 -19.12 10.93 -7.54
N ALA A 211 -18.02 10.20 -7.34
CA ALA A 211 -16.92 10.61 -6.47
C ALA A 211 -16.23 11.90 -6.97
N ASP A 212 -15.91 12.00 -8.27
CA ASP A 212 -15.38 13.24 -8.89
C ASP A 212 -16.34 14.43 -8.66
N LEU A 213 -17.65 14.24 -8.81
CA LEU A 213 -18.65 15.28 -8.54
C LEU A 213 -18.64 15.75 -7.07
N LEU A 214 -18.43 14.84 -6.11
CA LEU A 214 -18.34 15.19 -4.69
C LEU A 214 -17.10 16.04 -4.37
N TYR A 215 -15.93 15.72 -4.95
CA TYR A 215 -14.76 16.58 -4.78
C TYR A 215 -14.92 17.93 -5.48
N ARG A 216 -15.51 17.97 -6.69
CA ARG A 216 -15.86 19.23 -7.36
C ARG A 216 -16.79 20.08 -6.49
N GLN A 217 -17.74 19.46 -5.78
CA GLN A 217 -18.58 20.15 -4.80
C GLN A 217 -17.74 20.72 -3.66
N ALA A 218 -16.91 19.91 -2.98
CA ALA A 218 -16.02 20.38 -1.92
C ALA A 218 -15.11 21.56 -2.34
N ILE A 219 -14.49 21.47 -3.52
CA ILE A 219 -13.63 22.52 -4.10
C ILE A 219 -14.44 23.79 -4.41
N SER A 220 -15.67 23.67 -4.92
CA SER A 220 -16.54 24.82 -5.19
C SER A 220 -16.99 25.54 -3.91
N MET A 221 -17.04 24.81 -2.79
CA MET A 221 -17.36 25.35 -1.46
C MET A 221 -16.15 26.06 -0.85
N ARG A 222 -14.96 25.47 -1.02
CA ARG A 222 -13.68 25.98 -0.52
C ARG A 222 -12.55 25.67 -1.51
N SER A 223 -12.12 26.69 -2.23
CA SER A 223 -11.09 26.59 -3.28
C SER A 223 -9.70 26.25 -2.76
N ASP A 224 -9.38 26.58 -1.50
CA ASP A 224 -8.11 26.28 -0.82
C ASP A 224 -8.11 24.91 -0.11
N TYR A 225 -9.07 24.03 -0.39
CA TYR A 225 -9.17 22.72 0.25
C TYR A 225 -8.29 21.68 -0.49
N THR A 226 -6.97 21.77 -0.32
CA THR A 226 -5.96 20.96 -1.01
C THR A 226 -6.26 19.46 -1.03
N GLN A 227 -6.69 18.86 0.09
CA GLN A 227 -7.04 17.44 0.17
C GLN A 227 -8.14 17.01 -0.81
N ALA A 228 -9.09 17.90 -1.11
CA ALA A 228 -10.12 17.63 -2.12
C ALA A 228 -9.56 17.61 -3.55
N TYR A 229 -8.50 18.37 -3.84
CA TYR A 229 -7.78 18.26 -5.12
C TYR A 229 -6.99 16.95 -5.18
N ILE A 230 -6.26 16.60 -4.11
CA ILE A 230 -5.46 15.38 -4.07
C ILE A 230 -6.34 14.16 -4.36
N ASN A 231 -7.38 13.95 -3.55
CA ASN A 231 -8.25 12.78 -3.70
C ASN A 231 -9.05 12.82 -5.02
N ARG A 232 -9.31 14.00 -5.59
CA ARG A 232 -9.91 14.14 -6.93
C ARG A 232 -8.95 13.68 -8.03
N GLY A 233 -7.67 13.99 -7.91
CA GLY A 233 -6.63 13.54 -8.83
C GLY A 233 -6.57 12.02 -8.91
N ASP A 234 -6.60 11.33 -7.75
CA ASP A 234 -6.64 9.86 -7.67
C ASP A 234 -7.85 9.26 -8.41
N ILE A 235 -9.04 9.85 -8.27
CA ILE A 235 -10.22 9.40 -9.00
C ILE A 235 -10.09 9.66 -10.50
N LEU A 236 -9.47 10.77 -10.91
CA LEU A 236 -9.23 11.05 -12.32
C LEU A 236 -8.20 10.10 -12.95
N ILE A 237 -7.19 9.64 -12.21
CA ILE A 237 -6.29 8.56 -12.65
C ILE A 237 -7.09 7.26 -12.86
N LYS A 238 -7.92 6.86 -11.88
CA LYS A 238 -8.80 5.67 -11.98
C LYS A 238 -9.80 5.74 -13.15
N LEU A 239 -10.20 6.94 -13.55
CA LEU A 239 -11.04 7.19 -14.73
C LEU A 239 -10.25 7.27 -16.06
N ASN A 240 -8.94 7.02 -16.05
CA ASN A 240 -8.02 7.23 -17.17
C ASN A 240 -8.08 8.65 -17.78
N ARG A 241 -8.30 9.67 -16.91
CA ARG A 241 -8.36 11.10 -17.25
C ARG A 241 -7.09 11.82 -16.78
N THR A 242 -5.94 11.25 -17.12
CA THR A 242 -4.59 11.67 -16.65
C THR A 242 -4.28 13.15 -16.89
N LYS A 243 -4.79 13.73 -17.99
CA LYS A 243 -4.65 15.18 -18.27
C LYS A 243 -5.40 16.06 -17.26
N GLU A 244 -6.61 15.68 -16.88
CA GLU A 244 -7.37 16.40 -15.86
C GLU A 244 -6.78 16.16 -14.46
N ALA A 245 -6.24 14.98 -14.18
CA ALA A 245 -5.51 14.71 -12.94
C ALA A 245 -4.29 15.64 -12.81
N GLN A 246 -3.52 15.82 -13.89
CA GLN A 246 -2.40 16.78 -13.94
C GLN A 246 -2.85 18.20 -13.60
N GLU A 247 -3.87 18.74 -14.28
CA GLU A 247 -4.40 20.08 -13.99
C GLU A 247 -4.90 20.23 -12.54
N VAL A 248 -5.43 19.18 -11.95
CA VAL A 248 -5.93 19.18 -10.56
C VAL A 248 -4.78 19.24 -9.56
N TYR A 249 -3.73 18.45 -9.75
CA TYR A 249 -2.55 18.50 -8.88
C TYR A 249 -1.75 19.79 -9.07
N GLU A 250 -1.61 20.29 -10.30
CA GLU A 250 -0.99 21.61 -10.56
C GLU A 250 -1.75 22.75 -9.86
N ARG A 251 -3.09 22.68 -9.81
CA ARG A 251 -3.89 23.63 -9.00
C ARG A 251 -3.72 23.41 -7.50
N ALA A 252 -3.54 22.19 -7.03
CA ALA A 252 -3.27 21.90 -5.62
C ALA A 252 -1.96 22.54 -5.15
N LEU A 253 -0.91 22.51 -6.00
CA LEU A 253 0.38 23.19 -5.75
C LEU A 253 0.29 24.72 -5.63
N LEU A 254 -0.79 25.35 -6.12
CA LEU A 254 -1.03 26.79 -5.92
C LEU A 254 -1.45 27.13 -4.49
N TYR A 255 -2.02 26.16 -3.77
CA TYR A 255 -2.46 26.30 -2.37
C TYR A 255 -1.46 25.70 -1.39
N ASP A 256 -0.76 24.64 -1.79
CA ASP A 256 0.25 23.95 -0.97
C ASP A 256 1.45 23.54 -1.83
N SER A 257 2.41 24.46 -1.97
CA SER A 257 3.54 24.32 -2.91
C SER A 257 4.71 23.47 -2.38
N THR A 258 4.63 23.04 -1.12
CA THR A 258 5.69 22.30 -0.40
C THR A 258 5.30 20.86 -0.06
N ASN A 259 4.12 20.43 -0.49
CA ASN A 259 3.57 19.11 -0.15
C ASN A 259 4.14 18.01 -1.06
N PRO A 260 4.88 17.03 -0.49
CA PRO A 260 5.57 16.04 -1.29
C PRO A 260 4.61 15.01 -1.91
N ASP A 261 3.46 14.70 -1.28
CA ASP A 261 2.44 13.80 -1.85
C ASP A 261 1.91 14.34 -3.20
N ILE A 262 1.76 15.66 -3.35
CA ILE A 262 1.29 16.27 -4.60
C ILE A 262 2.34 16.12 -5.72
N TYR A 263 3.62 16.29 -5.39
CA TYR A 263 4.72 16.08 -6.34
C TYR A 263 4.87 14.60 -6.71
N TYR A 264 4.74 13.68 -5.74
CA TYR A 264 4.70 12.24 -5.96
C TYR A 264 3.56 11.85 -6.92
N ASN A 265 2.35 12.32 -6.65
CA ASN A 265 1.17 12.03 -7.47
C ASN A 265 1.26 12.64 -8.88
N LEU A 266 1.87 13.82 -9.04
CA LEU A 266 2.23 14.33 -10.37
C LEU A 266 3.23 13.43 -11.07
N GLY A 267 4.23 12.92 -10.35
CA GLY A 267 5.15 11.90 -10.83
C GLY A 267 4.42 10.69 -11.42
N VAL A 268 3.49 10.10 -10.66
CA VAL A 268 2.62 9.01 -11.11
C VAL A 268 1.81 9.41 -12.35
N VAL A 269 1.18 10.59 -12.38
CA VAL A 269 0.44 11.06 -13.57
C VAL A 269 1.33 11.19 -14.81
N PHE A 270 2.60 11.58 -14.67
CA PHE A 270 3.53 11.63 -15.80
C PHE A 270 3.99 10.23 -16.25
N LEU A 271 4.02 9.23 -15.36
CA LEU A 271 4.28 7.83 -15.71
C LEU A 271 3.13 7.24 -16.54
N GLU A 272 1.89 7.42 -16.10
CA GLU A 272 0.67 7.05 -16.84
C GLU A 272 0.57 7.74 -18.22
N GLN A 273 1.26 8.88 -18.40
CA GLN A 273 1.37 9.58 -19.69
C GLN A 273 2.58 9.14 -20.54
N GLY A 274 3.37 8.16 -20.11
CA GLY A 274 4.59 7.68 -20.80
C GLY A 274 5.77 8.66 -20.74
N LYS A 275 5.77 9.63 -19.81
CA LYS A 275 6.73 10.74 -19.74
C LYS A 275 7.76 10.55 -18.64
N ALA A 276 8.51 9.45 -18.70
CA ALA A 276 9.51 9.03 -17.71
C ALA A 276 10.42 10.17 -17.19
N SER A 277 10.99 10.99 -18.07
CA SER A 277 11.89 12.09 -17.66
C SER A 277 11.19 13.19 -16.83
N GLN A 278 9.91 13.46 -17.10
CA GLN A 278 9.13 14.42 -16.32
C GLN A 278 8.73 13.79 -14.99
N ALA A 279 8.28 12.53 -15.00
CA ALA A 279 7.96 11.79 -13.79
C ALA A 279 9.13 11.75 -12.80
N LEU A 280 10.34 11.42 -13.27
CA LEU A 280 11.53 11.41 -12.43
C LEU A 280 11.79 12.78 -11.79
N ALA A 281 11.68 13.87 -12.54
CA ALA A 281 11.85 15.23 -12.00
C ALA A 281 10.80 15.58 -10.92
N TYR A 282 9.56 15.11 -11.07
CA TYR A 282 8.50 15.28 -10.06
C TYR A 282 8.72 14.41 -8.82
N LEU A 283 9.15 13.16 -8.99
CA LEU A 283 9.51 12.27 -7.87
C LEU A 283 10.75 12.77 -7.12
N ASP A 284 11.77 13.25 -7.82
CA ASP A 284 12.95 13.88 -7.22
C ASP A 284 12.58 15.14 -6.43
N LYS A 285 11.60 15.92 -6.91
CA LYS A 285 11.07 17.08 -6.20
C LYS A 285 10.25 16.71 -4.97
N ALA A 286 9.53 15.58 -4.98
CA ALA A 286 8.90 15.04 -3.77
C ALA A 286 9.99 14.70 -2.72
N LEU A 287 11.09 14.09 -3.15
CA LEU A 287 12.25 13.74 -2.31
C LEU A 287 13.09 14.96 -1.85
N GLU A 288 12.95 16.11 -2.51
CA GLU A 288 13.52 17.39 -2.04
C GLU A 288 12.79 17.91 -0.79
N PHE A 289 11.46 17.76 -0.75
CA PHE A 289 10.63 18.19 0.38
C PHE A 289 10.56 17.14 1.51
N ASP A 290 10.47 15.85 1.17
CA ASP A 290 10.58 14.74 2.12
C ASP A 290 11.56 13.66 1.60
N PRO A 291 12.83 13.70 2.04
CA PRO A 291 13.86 12.72 1.66
C PRO A 291 13.58 11.26 2.04
N GLU A 292 12.57 11.01 2.88
CA GLU A 292 12.17 9.69 3.40
C GLU A 292 10.77 9.25 2.91
N HIS A 293 10.18 9.96 1.93
CA HIS A 293 8.90 9.61 1.31
C HIS A 293 9.00 8.27 0.59
N GLU A 294 8.36 7.24 1.16
CA GLU A 294 8.61 5.84 0.79
C GLU A 294 8.25 5.52 -0.67
N GLN A 295 7.05 5.93 -1.09
CA GLN A 295 6.54 5.66 -2.43
C GLN A 295 7.34 6.43 -3.50
N ALA A 296 7.80 7.64 -3.20
CA ALA A 296 8.67 8.41 -4.09
C ALA A 296 10.06 7.76 -4.23
N LEU A 297 10.66 7.29 -3.12
CA LEU A 297 11.91 6.52 -3.14
C LEU A 297 11.77 5.25 -3.99
N LEU A 298 10.70 4.48 -3.78
CA LEU A 298 10.48 3.19 -4.46
C LEU A 298 10.22 3.38 -5.95
N ASN A 299 9.20 4.18 -6.31
CA ASN A 299 8.80 4.35 -7.72
C ASN A 299 9.90 5.02 -8.54
N SER A 300 10.66 5.95 -7.95
CA SER A 300 11.80 6.55 -8.66
C SER A 300 12.99 5.61 -8.78
N ALA A 301 13.25 4.72 -7.81
CA ALA A 301 14.28 3.70 -7.96
C ALA A 301 13.96 2.70 -9.08
N ILE A 302 12.69 2.27 -9.19
CA ILE A 302 12.19 1.44 -10.29
C ILE A 302 12.38 2.17 -11.62
N LEU A 303 11.91 3.42 -11.73
CA LEU A 303 12.05 4.22 -12.95
C LEU A 303 13.52 4.45 -13.36
N LEU A 304 14.42 4.65 -12.39
CA LEU A 304 15.86 4.78 -12.64
C LEU A 304 16.49 3.46 -13.15
N GLN A 305 15.94 2.31 -12.74
CA GLN A 305 16.33 0.98 -13.22
C GLN A 305 15.80 0.74 -14.64
N GLU A 306 14.51 0.98 -14.90
CA GLU A 306 13.87 0.87 -16.22
C GLU A 306 14.53 1.75 -17.29
N LEU A 307 15.03 2.94 -16.92
CA LEU A 307 15.79 3.80 -17.83
C LEU A 307 17.12 3.18 -18.30
N GLY A 308 17.57 2.08 -17.69
CA GLY A 308 18.66 1.22 -18.15
C GLY A 308 20.07 1.81 -18.09
N ARG A 309 20.22 3.05 -17.59
CA ARG A 309 21.49 3.78 -17.68
C ARG A 309 22.42 3.46 -16.50
N PRO A 310 23.69 3.05 -16.73
CA PRO A 310 24.60 2.65 -15.66
C PRO A 310 24.81 3.70 -14.56
N GLU A 311 24.82 4.99 -14.90
CA GLU A 311 25.00 6.08 -13.94
C GLU A 311 23.82 6.23 -12.95
N LEU A 312 22.62 5.80 -13.35
CA LEU A 312 21.39 5.93 -12.55
C LEU A 312 21.23 4.79 -11.53
N ARG A 313 21.82 3.62 -11.80
CA ARG A 313 21.74 2.42 -10.93
C ARG A 313 22.24 2.68 -9.51
N LYS A 314 23.30 3.47 -9.36
CA LYS A 314 23.81 3.85 -8.03
C LYS A 314 22.77 4.62 -7.23
N ILE A 315 22.07 5.55 -7.87
CA ILE A 315 21.02 6.37 -7.26
C ILE A 315 19.80 5.49 -6.92
N ALA A 316 19.40 4.59 -7.82
CA ALA A 316 18.33 3.62 -7.56
C ALA A 316 18.64 2.73 -6.35
N ARG A 317 19.88 2.19 -6.28
CA ARG A 317 20.37 1.36 -5.18
C ARG A 317 20.41 2.14 -3.86
N GLU A 318 20.87 3.39 -3.86
CA GLU A 318 20.85 4.27 -2.68
C GLU A 318 19.42 4.51 -2.16
N ARG A 319 18.44 4.72 -3.05
CA ARG A 319 17.02 4.91 -2.69
C ARG A 319 16.39 3.64 -2.11
N LEU A 320 16.67 2.47 -2.69
CA LEU A 320 16.21 1.19 -2.16
C LEU A 320 16.85 0.83 -0.82
N LEU A 321 18.13 1.12 -0.62
CA LEU A 321 18.81 0.86 0.66
C LEU A 321 18.30 1.76 1.79
N LYS A 322 17.86 3.00 1.50
CA LYS A 322 17.13 3.82 2.48
C LYS A 322 15.84 3.15 2.95
N LEU A 323 15.02 2.65 2.02
CA LEU A 323 13.78 1.94 2.33
C LEU A 323 14.06 0.70 3.17
N LEU A 324 15.07 -0.09 2.79
CA LEU A 324 15.48 -1.30 3.49
C LEU A 324 15.93 -1.01 4.94
N ALA A 325 16.60 0.12 5.17
CA ALA A 325 17.01 0.55 6.51
C ALA A 325 15.83 0.99 7.41
N LYS A 326 14.66 1.29 6.82
CA LYS A 326 13.42 1.61 7.53
C LYS A 326 12.56 0.37 7.76
N ASP A 327 12.50 -0.52 6.78
CA ASP A 327 11.77 -1.79 6.82
C ASP A 327 12.55 -2.92 6.14
N GLU A 328 13.21 -3.74 6.95
CA GLU A 328 13.94 -4.95 6.52
C GLU A 328 13.01 -6.09 6.07
N THR A 329 11.68 -5.92 6.15
CA THR A 329 10.68 -6.93 5.75
C THR A 329 9.97 -6.62 4.44
N ASN A 330 10.27 -5.47 3.81
CA ASN A 330 9.68 -5.07 2.53
C ASN A 330 10.19 -5.95 1.37
N GLU A 331 9.36 -6.90 0.92
CA GLU A 331 9.70 -7.85 -0.14
C GLU A 331 9.95 -7.18 -1.49
N ARG A 332 9.23 -6.08 -1.78
CA ARG A 332 9.36 -5.33 -3.04
C ARG A 332 10.71 -4.65 -3.15
N VAL A 333 11.24 -4.12 -2.04
CA VAL A 333 12.59 -3.53 -2.00
C VAL A 333 13.66 -4.60 -2.28
N HIS A 334 13.52 -5.80 -1.68
CA HIS A 334 14.42 -6.93 -1.95
C HIS A 334 14.37 -7.35 -3.43
N PHE A 335 13.17 -7.49 -4.01
CA PHE A 335 13.02 -7.83 -5.43
C PHE A 335 13.72 -6.80 -6.34
N ASN A 336 13.50 -5.50 -6.12
CA ASN A 336 14.11 -4.45 -6.94
C ASN A 336 15.65 -4.34 -6.76
N LEU A 337 16.18 -4.67 -5.57
CA LEU A 337 17.63 -4.83 -5.39
C LEU A 337 18.17 -6.03 -6.18
N GLY A 338 17.40 -7.11 -6.30
CA GLY A 338 17.70 -8.24 -7.17
C GLY A 338 17.74 -7.86 -8.64
N MET A 339 16.77 -7.08 -9.12
CA MET A 339 16.75 -6.56 -10.50
C MET A 339 17.98 -5.68 -10.80
N LEU A 340 18.36 -4.77 -9.90
CA LEU A 340 19.59 -3.97 -10.04
C LEU A 340 20.86 -4.84 -10.05
N ALA A 341 20.90 -5.90 -9.24
CA ALA A 341 22.02 -6.84 -9.25
C ALA A 341 22.10 -7.65 -10.56
N MET A 342 20.97 -8.02 -11.17
CA MET A 342 20.95 -8.61 -12.52
C MET A 342 21.48 -7.63 -13.57
N ASP A 343 21.05 -6.37 -13.53
CA ASP A 343 21.53 -5.32 -14.44
C ASP A 343 23.05 -5.09 -14.30
N ASP A 344 23.57 -5.16 -13.08
CA ASP A 344 25.00 -5.09 -12.73
C ASP A 344 25.75 -6.41 -13.07
N ARG A 345 25.04 -7.43 -13.58
CA ARG A 345 25.55 -8.79 -13.90
C ARG A 345 26.13 -9.54 -12.70
N ASN A 346 25.66 -9.22 -11.50
CA ASN A 346 26.03 -9.87 -10.25
C ASN A 346 25.00 -10.95 -9.89
N THR A 347 25.14 -12.13 -10.51
CA THR A 347 24.19 -13.26 -10.37
C THR A 347 24.05 -13.73 -8.92
N ASP A 348 25.16 -13.86 -8.18
CA ASP A 348 25.17 -14.26 -6.77
C ASP A 348 24.36 -13.30 -5.89
N GLU A 349 24.51 -11.98 -6.11
CA GLU A 349 23.78 -10.97 -5.35
C GLU A 349 22.29 -10.95 -5.73
N ALA A 350 21.98 -11.07 -7.03
CA ALA A 350 20.60 -11.15 -7.52
C ALA A 350 19.85 -12.36 -6.93
N GLU A 351 20.48 -13.55 -6.95
CA GLU A 351 19.92 -14.77 -6.38
C GLU A 351 19.61 -14.60 -4.88
N ASN A 352 20.54 -14.03 -4.11
CA ASN A 352 20.34 -13.77 -2.68
C ASN A 352 19.17 -12.81 -2.42
N TRP A 353 19.07 -11.71 -3.18
CA TRP A 353 17.97 -10.75 -3.06
C TRP A 353 16.61 -11.36 -3.42
N PHE A 354 16.50 -12.10 -4.53
CA PHE A 354 15.25 -12.76 -4.90
C PHE A 354 14.84 -13.86 -3.93
N ARG A 355 15.78 -14.70 -3.46
CA ARG A 355 15.50 -15.70 -2.42
C ARG A 355 14.97 -15.05 -1.13
N ARG A 356 15.47 -13.86 -0.78
CA ARG A 356 14.97 -13.09 0.38
C ARG A 356 13.57 -12.53 0.15
N ALA A 357 13.28 -12.01 -1.05
CA ALA A 357 11.93 -11.56 -1.43
C ALA A 357 10.91 -12.72 -1.39
N VAL A 358 11.24 -13.88 -1.95
CA VAL A 358 10.39 -15.10 -1.92
C VAL A 358 10.22 -15.66 -0.50
N HIS A 359 11.22 -15.50 0.38
CA HIS A 359 11.11 -15.90 1.78
C HIS A 359 10.13 -15.00 2.57
N LEU A 360 10.13 -13.70 2.29
CA LEU A 360 9.21 -12.74 2.89
C LEU A 360 7.78 -12.90 2.35
N LYS A 361 7.62 -13.12 1.04
CA LYS A 361 6.33 -13.33 0.37
C LYS A 361 6.38 -14.58 -0.54
N GLN A 362 5.78 -15.68 -0.06
CA GLN A 362 5.85 -17.00 -0.72
C GLN A 362 5.10 -17.07 -2.06
N ASP A 363 4.15 -16.18 -2.31
CA ASP A 363 3.35 -16.09 -3.53
C ASP A 363 3.80 -14.93 -4.44
N PHE A 364 4.99 -14.37 -4.23
CA PHE A 364 5.48 -13.23 -5.02
C PHE A 364 5.83 -13.65 -6.47
N ARG A 365 4.83 -13.50 -7.36
CA ARG A 365 4.85 -13.83 -8.79
C ARG A 365 6.18 -13.49 -9.48
N SER A 366 6.53 -12.21 -9.50
CA SER A 366 7.71 -11.70 -10.21
C SER A 366 9.03 -12.17 -9.60
N ALA A 367 9.13 -12.30 -8.28
CA ALA A 367 10.34 -12.78 -7.62
C ALA A 367 10.57 -14.28 -7.86
N LEU A 368 9.51 -15.10 -7.85
CA LEU A 368 9.59 -16.52 -8.17
C LEU A 368 10.00 -16.75 -9.63
N PHE A 369 9.41 -16.02 -10.58
CA PHE A 369 9.75 -16.17 -12.00
C PHE A 369 11.17 -15.71 -12.31
N ASN A 370 11.59 -14.51 -11.85
CA ASN A 370 12.94 -14.01 -12.11
C ASN A 370 14.03 -14.85 -11.42
N LEU A 371 13.79 -15.36 -10.21
CA LEU A 371 14.70 -16.32 -9.57
C LEU A 371 14.83 -17.61 -10.37
N ALA A 372 13.72 -18.17 -10.85
CA ALA A 372 13.75 -19.38 -11.65
C ALA A 372 14.43 -19.19 -13.02
N LEU A 373 14.20 -18.04 -13.66
CA LEU A 373 14.84 -17.67 -14.93
C LEU A 373 16.36 -17.51 -14.73
N LEU A 374 16.78 -16.74 -13.71
CA LEU A 374 18.18 -16.56 -13.34
C LEU A 374 18.89 -17.92 -13.10
N LEU A 375 18.24 -18.84 -12.37
CA LEU A 375 18.77 -20.18 -12.11
C LEU A 375 18.81 -21.08 -13.37
N ALA A 376 17.86 -20.93 -14.30
CA ALA A 376 17.87 -21.67 -15.55
C ALA A 376 18.99 -21.17 -16.48
N ASP A 377 19.18 -19.85 -16.56
CA ASP A 377 20.23 -19.19 -17.33
C ASP A 377 21.63 -19.50 -16.77
N ASP A 378 21.79 -19.54 -15.44
CA ASP A 378 22.99 -20.02 -14.72
C ASP A 378 23.19 -21.56 -14.78
N HIS A 379 22.53 -22.22 -15.75
CA HIS A 379 22.64 -23.66 -16.02
C HIS A 379 22.28 -24.58 -14.84
N ARG A 380 21.43 -24.10 -13.90
CA ARG A 380 20.91 -24.84 -12.73
C ARG A 380 19.39 -25.08 -12.81
N PRO A 381 18.84 -25.63 -13.91
CA PRO A 381 17.40 -25.80 -14.11
C PRO A 381 16.73 -26.71 -13.07
N LEU A 382 17.47 -27.64 -12.45
CA LEU A 382 16.96 -28.48 -11.37
C LEU A 382 16.69 -27.70 -10.07
N GLU A 383 17.39 -26.58 -9.85
CA GLU A 383 17.11 -25.66 -8.74
C GLU A 383 15.99 -24.66 -9.07
N ALA A 384 15.79 -24.35 -10.36
CA ALA A 384 14.68 -23.50 -10.82
C ALA A 384 13.30 -24.20 -10.71
N ALA A 385 13.23 -25.50 -10.99
CA ALA A 385 11.98 -26.27 -11.00
C ALA A 385 11.12 -26.17 -9.71
N PRO A 386 11.69 -26.22 -8.48
CA PRO A 386 10.93 -25.96 -7.25
C PRO A 386 10.25 -24.59 -7.21
N PHE A 387 10.94 -23.52 -7.63
CA PHE A 387 10.39 -22.16 -7.64
C PHE A 387 9.30 -21.99 -8.71
N LEU A 388 9.44 -22.65 -9.87
CA LEU A 388 8.39 -22.68 -10.90
C LEU A 388 7.17 -23.49 -10.48
N ASN A 389 7.35 -24.61 -9.79
CA ASN A 389 6.24 -25.35 -9.18
C ASN A 389 5.52 -24.51 -8.11
N GLN A 390 6.26 -23.75 -7.30
CA GLN A 390 5.71 -22.80 -6.35
C GLN A 390 4.96 -21.65 -7.06
N LEU A 391 5.52 -21.11 -8.14
CA LEU A 391 4.87 -20.10 -8.99
C LEU A 391 3.54 -20.62 -9.54
N VAL A 392 3.54 -21.74 -10.26
CA VAL A 392 2.33 -22.32 -10.88
C VAL A 392 1.28 -22.75 -9.83
N LYS A 393 1.70 -23.11 -8.62
CA LYS A 393 0.78 -23.42 -7.51
C LYS A 393 -0.01 -22.20 -7.03
N TYR A 394 0.62 -21.03 -6.92
CA TYR A 394 -0.05 -19.78 -6.50
C TYR A 394 -0.67 -19.01 -7.67
N HIS A 395 -0.03 -19.10 -8.84
CA HIS A 395 -0.33 -18.38 -10.08
C HIS A 395 -0.51 -19.37 -11.25
N PRO A 396 -1.62 -20.14 -11.28
CA PRO A 396 -1.88 -21.21 -12.25
C PRO A 396 -2.25 -20.71 -13.66
N ASP A 397 -2.10 -19.40 -13.89
CA ASP A 397 -2.29 -18.65 -15.12
C ASP A 397 -0.96 -18.19 -15.75
N HIS A 398 0.19 -18.37 -15.06
CA HIS A 398 1.47 -17.79 -15.45
C HIS A 398 2.15 -18.52 -16.63
N ILE A 399 1.70 -18.23 -17.87
CA ILE A 399 2.11 -18.90 -19.12
C ILE A 399 3.63 -18.98 -19.31
N LYS A 400 4.37 -17.86 -19.21
CA LYS A 400 5.85 -17.85 -19.37
C LYS A 400 6.56 -18.84 -18.41
N GLY A 401 5.98 -19.04 -17.22
CA GLY A 401 6.49 -19.94 -16.19
C GLY A 401 6.12 -21.40 -16.43
N LEU A 402 4.92 -21.66 -16.97
CA LEU A 402 4.51 -22.99 -17.44
C LEU A 402 5.38 -23.47 -18.62
N ILE A 403 5.78 -22.56 -19.53
CA ILE A 403 6.69 -22.87 -20.63
C ILE A 403 8.05 -23.29 -20.07
N LEU A 404 8.70 -22.43 -19.28
CA LEU A 404 10.02 -22.73 -18.69
C LEU A 404 10.01 -24.01 -17.83
N LEU A 405 8.93 -24.25 -17.08
CA LEU A 405 8.76 -25.48 -16.30
C LEU A 405 8.61 -26.72 -17.19
N GLY A 406 7.81 -26.64 -18.26
CA GLY A 406 7.68 -27.69 -19.26
C GLY A 406 9.00 -27.99 -19.97
N ASP A 407 9.79 -26.96 -20.29
CA ASP A 407 11.10 -27.07 -20.93
C ASP A 407 12.12 -27.76 -20.00
N ILE A 408 12.09 -27.46 -18.70
CA ILE A 408 12.92 -28.15 -17.70
C ILE A 408 12.47 -29.61 -17.51
N TYR A 409 11.15 -29.87 -17.53
CA TYR A 409 10.63 -31.24 -17.44
C TYR A 409 11.03 -32.10 -18.65
N ILE A 410 10.92 -31.58 -19.87
CA ILE A 410 11.28 -32.33 -21.09
C ILE A 410 12.80 -32.44 -21.30
N ASN A 411 13.59 -31.42 -20.96
CA ASN A 411 15.03 -31.42 -21.24
C ASN A 411 15.89 -32.02 -20.11
N ASN A 412 15.59 -31.68 -18.85
CA ASN A 412 16.48 -31.99 -17.73
C ASN A 412 15.96 -33.10 -16.82
N ILE A 413 14.67 -33.07 -16.45
CA ILE A 413 14.08 -34.05 -15.52
C ILE A 413 13.65 -35.34 -16.27
N LYS A 414 13.30 -35.23 -17.55
CA LYS A 414 12.73 -36.31 -18.39
C LYS A 414 11.39 -36.85 -17.91
N ASP A 415 10.62 -36.00 -17.21
CA ASP A 415 9.21 -36.26 -16.87
C ASP A 415 8.31 -35.72 -17.98
N LEU A 416 7.98 -36.59 -18.94
CA LEU A 416 7.14 -36.23 -20.07
C LEU A 416 5.67 -36.04 -19.66
N ASP A 417 5.21 -36.57 -18.53
CA ASP A 417 3.82 -36.42 -18.06
C ASP A 417 3.63 -35.05 -17.40
N ALA A 418 4.59 -34.61 -16.58
CA ALA A 418 4.62 -33.25 -16.05
C ALA A 418 4.73 -32.19 -17.18
N ALA A 419 5.57 -32.44 -18.20
CA ALA A 419 5.67 -31.58 -19.37
C ALA A 419 4.35 -31.49 -20.16
N GLU A 420 3.70 -32.62 -20.45
CA GLU A 420 2.40 -32.65 -21.16
C GLU A 420 1.34 -31.84 -20.41
N ASN A 421 1.29 -31.97 -19.07
CA ASN A 421 0.36 -31.22 -18.23
C ASN A 421 0.62 -29.71 -18.25
N CYS A 422 1.89 -29.25 -18.28
CA CYS A 422 2.22 -27.84 -18.39
C CYS A 422 1.72 -27.24 -19.72
N TYR A 423 1.97 -27.92 -20.84
CA TYR A 423 1.56 -27.42 -22.16
C TYR A 423 0.04 -27.51 -22.37
N LYS A 424 -0.61 -28.59 -21.93
CA LYS A 424 -2.08 -28.66 -21.92
C LYS A 424 -2.71 -27.59 -21.03
N ARG A 425 -2.05 -27.19 -19.93
CA ARG A 425 -2.52 -26.07 -19.10
C ARG A 425 -2.40 -24.73 -19.82
N ILE A 426 -1.32 -24.48 -20.56
CA ILE A 426 -1.19 -23.28 -21.40
C ILE A 426 -2.34 -23.19 -22.41
N LEU A 427 -2.63 -24.27 -23.13
CA LEU A 427 -3.70 -24.29 -24.14
C LEU A 427 -5.12 -24.18 -23.56
N GLN A 428 -5.32 -24.44 -22.25
CA GLN A 428 -6.57 -24.13 -21.56
C GLN A 428 -6.73 -22.64 -21.22
N LEU A 429 -5.62 -21.93 -21.05
CA LEU A 429 -5.59 -20.49 -20.72
C LEU A 429 -5.62 -19.65 -22.00
N ASP A 430 -4.81 -20.04 -22.97
CA ASP A 430 -4.64 -19.42 -24.28
C ASP A 430 -4.65 -20.53 -25.36
N PRO A 431 -5.82 -20.83 -25.96
CA PRO A 431 -5.94 -21.85 -27.01
C PRO A 431 -5.18 -21.55 -28.30
N ILE A 432 -4.70 -20.31 -28.50
CA ILE A 432 -3.99 -19.86 -29.71
C ILE A 432 -2.46 -19.83 -29.44
N ASN A 433 -2.01 -20.30 -28.27
CA ASN A 433 -0.59 -20.27 -27.91
C ASN A 433 0.27 -21.22 -28.76
N ILE A 434 0.82 -20.70 -29.85
CA ILE A 434 1.61 -21.47 -30.82
C ILE A 434 2.81 -22.15 -30.17
N GLN A 435 3.51 -21.47 -29.26
CA GLN A 435 4.66 -22.05 -28.54
C GLN A 435 4.24 -23.21 -27.63
N GLY A 436 3.16 -23.05 -26.86
CA GLY A 436 2.61 -24.10 -26.01
C GLY A 436 2.13 -25.31 -26.82
N LEU A 437 1.46 -25.08 -27.96
CA LEU A 437 1.01 -26.13 -28.86
C LEU A 437 2.19 -26.87 -29.49
N HIS A 438 3.16 -26.15 -30.03
CA HIS A 438 4.37 -26.73 -30.59
C HIS A 438 5.12 -27.61 -29.57
N ASN A 439 5.32 -27.11 -28.35
CA ASN A 439 6.03 -27.86 -27.33
C ASN A 439 5.22 -29.09 -26.85
N LEU A 440 3.88 -29.03 -26.85
CA LEU A 440 3.04 -30.23 -26.66
C LEU A 440 3.28 -31.26 -27.77
N CYS A 441 3.36 -30.82 -29.04
CA CYS A 441 3.66 -31.74 -30.14
C CYS A 441 5.05 -32.39 -30.01
N VAL A 442 6.06 -31.63 -29.55
CA VAL A 442 7.40 -32.17 -29.24
C VAL A 442 7.30 -33.28 -28.17
N VAL A 443 6.50 -33.11 -27.12
CA VAL A 443 6.29 -34.17 -26.10
C VAL A 443 5.76 -35.46 -26.75
N TYR A 444 4.87 -35.38 -27.73
CA TYR A 444 4.42 -36.57 -28.47
C TYR A 444 5.52 -37.20 -29.33
N VAL A 445 6.44 -36.41 -29.91
CA VAL A 445 7.60 -36.95 -30.63
C VAL A 445 8.59 -37.65 -29.69
N GLU A 446 8.87 -37.08 -28.51
CA GLU A 446 9.75 -37.68 -27.49
C GLU A 446 9.15 -38.95 -26.88
N ARG A 447 7.81 -39.02 -26.74
CA ARG A 447 7.08 -40.26 -26.42
C ARG A 447 7.12 -41.30 -27.55
N GLY A 448 7.56 -40.93 -28.75
CA GLY A 448 7.57 -41.77 -29.94
C GLY A 448 6.20 -41.94 -30.60
N LYS A 449 5.16 -41.20 -30.19
CA LYS A 449 3.79 -41.29 -30.73
C LYS A 449 3.66 -40.49 -32.03
N LEU A 450 4.30 -40.99 -33.09
CA LEU A 450 4.55 -40.18 -34.28
C LEU A 450 3.29 -39.76 -35.05
N LEU A 451 2.23 -40.58 -35.12
CA LEU A 451 0.97 -40.15 -35.75
C LEU A 451 0.33 -38.97 -34.99
N GLN A 452 0.17 -39.10 -33.66
CA GLN A 452 -0.37 -38.03 -32.81
C GLN A 452 0.47 -36.74 -32.93
N ALA A 453 1.80 -36.88 -32.99
CA ALA A 453 2.70 -35.76 -33.21
C ALA A 453 2.58 -35.13 -34.62
N GLN A 454 2.35 -35.93 -35.66
CA GLN A 454 2.14 -35.45 -37.02
C GLN A 454 0.88 -34.59 -37.11
N ASP A 455 -0.24 -35.06 -36.57
CA ASP A 455 -1.51 -34.32 -36.59
C ASP A 455 -1.42 -33.04 -35.75
N CYS A 456 -0.81 -33.11 -34.56
CA CYS A 456 -0.52 -31.95 -33.71
C CYS A 456 0.34 -30.89 -34.44
N LEU A 457 1.44 -31.30 -35.09
CA LEU A 457 2.31 -30.38 -35.85
C LEU A 457 1.63 -29.84 -37.12
N SER A 458 0.74 -30.61 -37.74
CA SER A 458 -0.04 -30.15 -38.89
C SER A 458 -1.02 -29.05 -38.46
N HIS A 459 -1.74 -29.26 -37.36
CA HIS A 459 -2.62 -28.26 -36.76
C HIS A 459 -1.86 -27.00 -36.31
N ALA A 460 -0.69 -27.16 -35.69
CA ALA A 460 0.16 -26.03 -35.31
C ALA A 460 0.64 -25.22 -36.53
N HIS A 461 0.94 -25.89 -37.65
CA HIS A 461 1.32 -25.24 -38.90
C HIS A 461 0.13 -24.56 -39.62
N GLU A 462 -1.09 -25.10 -39.50
CA GLU A 462 -2.31 -24.44 -39.99
C GLU A 462 -2.62 -23.14 -39.22
N LEU A 463 -2.41 -23.14 -37.90
CA LEU A 463 -2.58 -21.94 -37.06
C LEU A 463 -1.48 -20.89 -37.29
N ALA A 464 -0.24 -21.33 -37.55
CA ALA A 464 0.92 -20.46 -37.75
C ALA A 464 1.74 -20.87 -39.00
N PRO A 465 1.23 -20.63 -40.23
CA PRO A 465 1.89 -21.07 -41.46
C PRO A 465 3.20 -20.31 -41.76
N GLY A 466 3.43 -19.15 -41.12
CA GLY A 466 4.67 -18.39 -41.21
C GLY A 466 5.83 -18.96 -40.38
N GLU A 467 5.58 -19.89 -39.46
CA GLU A 467 6.60 -20.41 -38.54
C GLU A 467 7.33 -21.61 -39.15
N GLU A 468 8.41 -21.33 -39.90
CA GLU A 468 9.18 -22.33 -40.64
C GLU A 468 9.70 -23.49 -39.76
N TYR A 469 9.96 -23.27 -38.48
CA TYR A 469 10.44 -24.32 -37.58
C TYR A 469 9.39 -25.43 -37.36
N ILE A 470 8.10 -25.08 -37.32
CA ILE A 470 7.00 -26.06 -37.18
C ILE A 470 6.95 -26.94 -38.44
N GLY A 471 7.03 -26.32 -39.62
CA GLY A 471 7.09 -27.03 -40.91
C GLY A 471 8.30 -27.98 -41.01
N ARG A 472 9.49 -27.54 -40.56
CA ARG A 472 10.69 -28.39 -40.48
C ARG A 472 10.50 -29.58 -39.53
N HIS A 473 9.93 -29.37 -38.34
CA HIS A 473 9.64 -30.46 -37.40
C HIS A 473 8.61 -31.46 -37.96
N LEU A 474 7.54 -30.96 -38.61
CA LEU A 474 6.55 -31.79 -39.29
C LEU A 474 7.20 -32.68 -40.36
N GLN A 475 8.09 -32.12 -41.20
CA GLN A 475 8.82 -32.87 -42.22
C GLN A 475 9.70 -33.98 -41.63
N ILE A 476 10.37 -33.72 -40.49
CA ILE A 476 11.21 -34.73 -39.82
C ILE A 476 10.33 -35.87 -39.26
N VAL A 477 9.19 -35.56 -38.65
CA VAL A 477 8.23 -36.56 -38.15
C VAL A 477 7.66 -37.41 -39.29
N GLN A 478 7.22 -36.78 -40.39
CA GLN A 478 6.75 -37.48 -41.60
C GLN A 478 7.82 -38.41 -42.19
N THR A 479 9.09 -37.95 -42.23
CA THR A 479 10.21 -38.77 -42.70
C THR A 479 10.45 -39.99 -41.81
N ARG A 480 10.36 -39.81 -40.48
CA ARG A 480 10.48 -40.90 -39.50
C ARG A 480 9.34 -41.91 -39.61
N ILE A 481 8.10 -41.45 -39.82
CA ILE A 481 6.91 -42.30 -40.07
C ILE A 481 7.10 -43.13 -41.33
N ASN A 482 7.51 -42.52 -42.44
CA ASN A 482 7.74 -43.22 -43.71
C ASN A 482 8.82 -44.29 -43.59
N ARG A 483 9.90 -44.03 -42.83
CA ARG A 483 10.93 -45.02 -42.52
C ARG A 483 10.39 -46.19 -41.68
N LEU A 484 9.59 -45.92 -40.65
CA LEU A 484 8.99 -46.94 -39.79
C LEU A 484 7.91 -47.78 -40.50
N ARG A 485 7.20 -47.23 -41.50
CA ARG A 485 6.29 -48.04 -42.33
C ARG A 485 7.01 -49.16 -43.07
N GLN A 486 8.26 -48.94 -43.46
CA GLN A 486 9.11 -49.89 -44.20
C GLN A 486 9.81 -50.93 -43.30
N THR A 487 9.75 -50.81 -41.97
CA THR A 487 10.33 -51.81 -41.06
C THR A 487 9.36 -53.00 -40.86
N PRO A 488 9.87 -54.22 -40.58
CA PRO A 488 9.03 -55.38 -40.29
C PRO A 488 8.06 -55.14 -39.12
N ASP A 489 6.88 -55.76 -39.20
CA ASP A 489 5.87 -55.69 -38.14
C ASP A 489 6.33 -56.40 -36.85
N GLY A 490 5.82 -55.93 -35.70
CA GLY A 490 6.19 -56.43 -34.37
C GLY A 490 7.42 -55.77 -33.74
N SER A 491 7.88 -54.62 -34.26
CA SER A 491 8.86 -53.79 -33.55
C SER A 491 8.16 -52.80 -32.59
N ARG A 492 8.60 -52.76 -31.34
CA ARG A 492 8.03 -51.91 -30.27
C ARG A 492 8.01 -50.41 -30.63
N GLU A 493 8.97 -49.93 -31.43
CA GLU A 493 8.95 -48.54 -31.92
C GLU A 493 7.81 -48.29 -32.92
N LYS A 494 7.52 -49.26 -33.79
CA LYS A 494 6.38 -49.20 -34.74
C LYS A 494 5.06 -49.27 -33.98
N GLU A 495 4.94 -50.14 -32.98
CA GLU A 495 3.75 -50.23 -32.10
C GLU A 495 3.45 -48.91 -31.39
N ILE A 496 4.46 -48.22 -30.84
CA ILE A 496 4.27 -46.92 -30.17
C ILE A 496 3.98 -45.79 -31.18
N ALA A 497 4.64 -45.80 -32.34
CA ALA A 497 4.49 -44.77 -33.37
C ALA A 497 3.12 -44.75 -34.05
N PHE A 498 2.48 -45.93 -34.15
CA PHE A 498 1.16 -46.13 -34.75
C PHE A 498 0.10 -46.53 -33.71
N ALA A 499 0.33 -46.24 -32.43
CA ALA A 499 -0.66 -46.45 -31.37
C ALA A 499 -1.90 -45.57 -31.57
N ASP A 500 -3.07 -46.08 -31.20
CA ASP A 500 -4.34 -45.35 -31.27
C ASP A 500 -4.33 -44.10 -30.37
N TYR A 501 -4.89 -43.01 -30.89
CA TYR A 501 -5.15 -41.74 -30.20
C TYR A 501 -6.47 -41.16 -30.71
N ASP A 502 -6.99 -40.12 -30.05
CA ASP A 502 -8.23 -39.46 -30.49
C ASP A 502 -7.96 -38.53 -31.68
N PRO A 503 -8.50 -38.80 -32.89
CA PRO A 503 -8.30 -37.95 -34.06
C PRO A 503 -8.96 -36.57 -33.93
N GLN A 504 -9.83 -36.36 -32.93
CA GLN A 504 -10.48 -35.07 -32.67
C GLN A 504 -9.67 -34.17 -31.73
N GLU A 505 -8.58 -34.66 -31.10
CA GLU A 505 -7.77 -33.89 -30.13
C GLU A 505 -7.23 -32.57 -30.69
N PHE A 506 -7.00 -32.50 -32.01
CA PHE A 506 -6.51 -31.30 -32.73
C PHE A 506 -7.45 -30.84 -33.86
N GLY A 507 -8.76 -31.06 -33.72
CA GLY A 507 -9.77 -30.53 -34.66
C GLY A 507 -10.05 -31.37 -35.92
N GLY A 508 -9.50 -32.60 -35.99
CA GLY A 508 -9.82 -33.70 -36.92
C GLY A 508 -10.50 -33.40 -38.26
N THR A 509 -9.71 -33.21 -39.33
CA THR A 509 -10.21 -33.04 -40.71
C THR A 509 -9.62 -33.99 -41.77
N VAL A 510 -8.64 -34.85 -41.47
CA VAL A 510 -7.89 -35.61 -42.51
C VAL A 510 -8.06 -37.14 -42.47
N GLY A 511 -8.49 -37.73 -41.35
CA GLY A 511 -8.55 -39.20 -41.20
C GLY A 511 -9.59 -39.96 -42.04
N ALA A 512 -10.67 -39.31 -42.48
CA ALA A 512 -11.87 -40.01 -42.98
C ALA A 512 -11.89 -40.34 -44.49
N MET A 513 -11.01 -39.74 -45.32
CA MET A 513 -11.01 -39.97 -46.77
C MET A 513 -10.02 -41.04 -47.26
N ALA A 514 -8.96 -41.35 -46.49
CA ALA A 514 -7.93 -42.30 -46.93
C ALA A 514 -8.37 -43.78 -46.90
N ALA A 515 -9.44 -44.12 -46.16
CA ALA A 515 -9.92 -45.49 -45.99
C ALA A 515 -11.00 -45.94 -47.01
N ARG A 516 -11.36 -45.09 -47.98
CA ARG A 516 -12.32 -45.42 -49.05
C ARG A 516 -11.73 -45.13 -50.42
N ASN A 517 -10.93 -46.07 -50.93
CA ASN A 517 -10.83 -46.41 -52.35
C ASN A 517 -9.94 -47.65 -52.55
N VAL A 518 -10.49 -48.81 -52.21
CA VAL A 518 -10.08 -50.08 -52.82
C VAL A 518 -11.27 -50.55 -53.64
N ASP A 519 -10.97 -50.90 -54.90
CA ASP A 519 -11.84 -51.55 -55.88
C ASP A 519 -13.02 -50.76 -56.46
N LEU A 520 -12.85 -50.26 -57.70
CA LEU A 520 -13.68 -50.68 -58.83
C LEU A 520 -13.12 -50.16 -60.16
N SER A 521 -12.73 -51.09 -61.02
CA SER A 521 -12.41 -50.81 -62.43
C SER A 521 -13.69 -50.82 -63.28
N LEU A 522 -13.87 -49.82 -64.16
CA LEU A 522 -14.26 -49.93 -65.58
C LEU A 522 -14.69 -48.55 -66.14
N GLY A 523 -14.39 -48.27 -67.41
CA GLY A 523 -15.28 -47.46 -68.26
C GLY A 523 -14.79 -46.09 -68.76
N LYS A 524 -14.09 -46.11 -69.91
CA LYS A 524 -14.22 -45.18 -71.06
C LYS A 524 -14.33 -43.65 -70.84
N SER A 525 -13.28 -42.96 -71.31
CA SER A 525 -13.32 -41.99 -72.43
C SER A 525 -14.38 -40.88 -72.48
N ILE A 526 -13.92 -39.62 -72.46
CA ILE A 526 -14.21 -38.47 -73.37
C ILE A 526 -13.33 -37.32 -72.84
N VAL A 527 -12.21 -36.94 -73.46
CA VAL A 527 -12.05 -36.12 -74.69
C VAL A 527 -12.37 -34.64 -74.47
N ASN A 528 -11.35 -33.81 -74.75
CA ASN A 528 -11.36 -32.36 -74.98
C ASN A 528 -11.63 -31.42 -73.79
N SER A 529 -11.05 -30.21 -73.75
CA SER A 529 -9.89 -29.65 -74.47
C SER A 529 -9.63 -28.23 -73.99
N ASN A 530 -8.37 -27.77 -74.07
CA ASN A 530 -8.00 -26.36 -74.35
C ASN A 530 -8.34 -25.31 -73.25
N SER A 531 -7.56 -24.25 -73.05
CA SER A 531 -6.27 -23.86 -73.67
C SER A 531 -5.61 -22.72 -72.89
N GLU A 532 -4.47 -22.26 -73.43
CA GLU A 532 -3.85 -20.94 -73.24
C GLU A 532 -2.75 -20.85 -72.17
N GLN A 533 -1.58 -21.23 -72.67
CA GLN A 533 -0.25 -20.81 -72.23
C GLN A 533 -0.15 -19.29 -72.11
N MET A 534 0.79 -18.83 -71.28
CA MET A 534 1.72 -17.79 -71.70
C MET A 534 3.12 -18.10 -71.17
N GLY A 535 4.12 -18.18 -72.06
CA GLY A 535 5.55 -18.10 -71.66
C GLY A 535 5.92 -16.64 -71.35
N SER A 536 7.14 -16.24 -70.97
CA SER A 536 8.47 -16.89 -70.92
C SER A 536 9.40 -16.02 -69.99
N GLN A 537 10.73 -16.14 -69.85
CA GLN A 537 11.76 -16.93 -70.55
C GLN A 537 13.01 -17.16 -69.65
N LEU A 538 13.56 -18.39 -69.71
CA LEU A 538 14.98 -18.81 -69.66
C LEU A 538 16.11 -17.78 -69.32
N GLY A 539 17.03 -18.22 -68.45
CA GLY A 539 18.41 -17.73 -68.30
C GLY A 539 19.27 -18.82 -67.64
N GLU A 540 20.35 -19.26 -68.30
CA GLU A 540 21.12 -20.48 -67.97
C GLU A 540 22.44 -20.24 -67.18
N PHE A 541 23.16 -21.36 -66.94
CA PHE A 541 24.56 -21.60 -66.51
C PHE A 541 24.76 -21.92 -65.00
N ARG A 542 25.11 -23.16 -64.61
CA ARG A 542 26.41 -23.90 -64.73
C ARG A 542 27.53 -23.28 -63.85
N ASP A 543 28.34 -24.00 -63.08
CA ASP A 543 28.84 -25.40 -63.22
C ASP A 543 29.46 -25.98 -61.91
N ASN A 544 29.54 -27.33 -61.82
CA ASN A 544 30.56 -28.18 -61.13
C ASN A 544 30.71 -28.19 -59.57
N VAL A 545 30.61 -29.33 -58.85
CA VAL A 545 31.49 -30.56 -58.78
C VAL A 545 32.81 -30.27 -58.00
N ALA A 546 33.31 -31.03 -57.01
CA ALA A 546 33.00 -32.34 -56.40
C ALA A 546 33.18 -32.28 -54.83
N ASP A 547 33.25 -33.32 -53.97
CA ASP A 547 33.16 -34.80 -54.07
C ASP A 547 32.78 -35.43 -52.69
N ALA A 548 32.79 -36.75 -52.56
CA ALA A 548 32.78 -37.53 -51.29
C ALA A 548 34.08 -38.39 -51.16
N PRO A 549 34.39 -39.07 -50.02
CA PRO A 549 33.68 -40.31 -49.65
C PRO A 549 33.55 -40.68 -48.15
N TYR A 550 32.48 -41.42 -47.86
CA TYR A 550 32.30 -42.54 -46.91
C TYR A 550 33.34 -42.86 -45.80
N GLY A 551 32.81 -43.16 -44.60
CA GLY A 551 33.47 -44.11 -43.67
C GLY A 551 32.87 -44.26 -42.26
N GLY A 552 32.05 -45.30 -42.04
CA GLY A 552 31.99 -46.01 -40.74
C GLY A 552 30.79 -45.79 -39.81
N ASP A 553 29.88 -46.78 -39.76
CA ASP A 553 28.84 -46.95 -38.74
C ASP A 553 29.36 -46.85 -37.28
N SER A 554 28.60 -46.35 -36.30
CA SER A 554 27.43 -47.08 -35.80
C SER A 554 26.69 -46.39 -34.64
N LYS A 555 25.37 -46.59 -34.59
CA LYS A 555 24.47 -46.43 -33.42
C LYS A 555 24.44 -45.07 -32.70
N GLN A 556 23.82 -44.07 -33.32
CA GLN A 556 23.21 -42.95 -32.59
C GLN A 556 21.69 -43.14 -32.46
N LYS A 557 21.16 -42.97 -31.24
CA LYS A 557 19.72 -42.72 -31.04
C LYS A 557 19.42 -41.35 -31.64
N THR A 558 18.47 -41.26 -32.55
CA THR A 558 18.07 -39.99 -33.17
C THR A 558 17.20 -39.18 -32.22
N VAL A 559 17.85 -38.49 -31.28
CA VAL A 559 17.23 -37.36 -30.56
C VAL A 559 17.11 -36.21 -31.57
N LEU A 560 15.95 -35.55 -31.62
CA LEU A 560 15.80 -34.33 -32.41
C LEU A 560 16.75 -33.26 -31.84
N PRO A 561 17.62 -32.64 -32.65
CA PRO A 561 18.40 -31.51 -32.17
C PRO A 561 17.46 -30.33 -31.95
N HIS A 562 17.02 -30.13 -30.71
CA HIS A 562 16.55 -28.83 -30.27
C HIS A 562 17.63 -27.82 -30.62
N GLN A 563 17.29 -26.82 -31.45
CA GLN A 563 18.20 -25.71 -31.69
C GLN A 563 18.47 -25.03 -30.35
N GLN A 564 19.69 -25.19 -29.84
CA GLN A 564 20.18 -24.30 -28.80
C GLN A 564 20.08 -22.87 -29.34
N LEU A 565 19.61 -21.96 -28.50
CA LEU A 565 19.47 -20.54 -28.81
C LEU A 565 20.84 -19.87 -28.95
N GLU A 566 21.52 -20.11 -30.07
CA GLU A 566 22.59 -19.22 -30.53
C GLU A 566 21.97 -17.96 -31.15
N GLN A 567 21.52 -17.07 -30.28
CA GLN A 567 21.51 -15.64 -30.57
C GLN A 567 22.22 -14.90 -29.44
N GLN A 568 23.55 -14.83 -29.54
CA GLN A 568 24.32 -13.79 -28.85
C GLN A 568 24.05 -12.43 -29.51
N GLN A 569 22.98 -11.77 -29.06
CA GLN A 569 22.92 -10.31 -28.95
C GLN A 569 22.15 -10.03 -27.66
N ALA A 570 22.63 -9.06 -26.86
CA ALA A 570 21.88 -8.61 -25.69
C ALA A 570 20.62 -7.89 -26.19
N VAL A 571 19.49 -8.60 -26.20
CA VAL A 571 18.19 -8.03 -26.55
C VAL A 571 17.73 -7.21 -25.34
N PRO A 572 17.60 -5.86 -25.45
CA PRO A 572 16.90 -5.10 -24.43
C PRO A 572 15.44 -5.51 -24.45
N VAL A 573 14.83 -5.66 -23.28
CA VAL A 573 13.41 -6.03 -23.10
C VAL A 573 12.53 -5.19 -24.03
N PRO A 574 11.86 -5.79 -25.04
CA PRO A 574 10.87 -5.08 -25.85
C PRO A 574 9.61 -4.81 -25.02
N PRO A 575 8.96 -3.64 -25.17
CA PRO A 575 7.95 -3.16 -24.23
C PRO A 575 6.54 -3.71 -24.53
N ASP A 576 6.38 -5.03 -24.54
CA ASP A 576 5.08 -5.74 -24.63
C ASP A 576 4.74 -6.54 -23.35
N ASP A 577 5.55 -6.40 -22.29
CA ASP A 577 5.07 -6.67 -20.93
C ASP A 577 4.19 -5.50 -20.48
N ASP A 578 3.15 -5.78 -19.67
CA ASP A 578 2.48 -4.75 -18.89
C ASP A 578 3.56 -3.91 -18.18
N PRO A 579 3.53 -2.56 -18.28
CA PRO A 579 4.55 -1.75 -17.64
C PRO A 579 4.55 -2.05 -16.14
N VAL A 580 5.71 -1.95 -15.47
CA VAL A 580 5.82 -2.14 -14.01
C VAL A 580 5.19 -0.96 -13.23
N PHE A 581 4.30 -0.20 -13.88
CA PHE A 581 3.27 0.59 -13.20
C PHE A 581 2.25 -0.33 -12.58
N LEU A 582 2.53 -0.63 -11.31
CA LEU A 582 1.56 -1.13 -10.35
C LEU A 582 0.80 -2.36 -10.89
N GLU A 583 1.41 -3.54 -10.70
CA GLU A 583 0.62 -4.66 -10.21
C GLU A 583 -0.07 -4.19 -8.92
N SER A 584 -1.24 -3.59 -9.09
CA SER A 584 -2.29 -3.57 -8.11
C SER A 584 -2.91 -4.97 -8.06
N GLU A 585 -2.08 -5.94 -7.66
CA GLU A 585 -2.59 -6.95 -6.73
C GLU A 585 -3.41 -6.17 -5.70
N SER A 586 -4.67 -6.55 -5.57
CA SER A 586 -5.74 -5.72 -5.02
C SER A 586 -5.57 -5.51 -3.51
N THR A 587 -4.61 -4.64 -3.17
CA THR A 587 -4.47 -4.08 -1.86
C THR A 587 -5.72 -3.23 -1.60
N ASN A 588 -6.64 -3.80 -0.82
CA ASN A 588 -7.68 -3.06 -0.10
C ASN A 588 -7.10 -2.04 0.93
N ASN A 589 -5.83 -1.68 0.76
CA ASN A 589 -4.98 -0.83 1.59
C ASN A 589 -4.19 0.19 0.73
N LEU A 590 -4.71 0.62 -0.42
CA LEU A 590 -4.65 2.06 -0.72
C LEU A 590 -5.49 2.75 0.37
N ALA A 591 -4.85 3.00 1.52
CA ALA A 591 -5.43 3.76 2.59
C ALA A 591 -5.83 5.11 1.99
N SER A 592 -7.15 5.35 1.92
CA SER A 592 -7.65 6.63 1.45
C SER A 592 -6.99 7.72 2.28
N TYR A 593 -6.38 8.72 1.62
CA TYR A 593 -5.96 9.96 2.27
C TYR A 593 -7.21 10.76 2.69
N ALA A 594 -7.92 10.24 3.68
CA ALA A 594 -8.56 11.03 4.70
C ALA A 594 -7.51 11.19 5.78
N THR A 595 -6.68 12.23 5.64
CA THR A 595 -5.95 12.79 6.77
C THR A 595 -6.96 13.00 7.90
N PRO A 596 -6.78 12.38 9.08
CA PRO A 596 -7.38 12.93 10.29
C PRO A 596 -6.87 14.37 10.40
N ALA A 597 -7.68 15.26 10.96
CA ALA A 597 -7.15 16.54 11.41
C ALA A 597 -5.95 16.27 12.32
N VAL A 598 -4.89 17.06 12.15
CA VAL A 598 -3.57 16.87 12.76
C VAL A 598 -3.69 16.56 14.25
N ASP A 599 -3.13 15.43 14.68
CA ASP A 599 -2.68 15.29 16.06
C ASP A 599 -1.38 14.47 16.12
N SER A 600 -0.28 15.14 16.45
CA SER A 600 1.07 14.58 16.35
C SER A 600 1.49 13.92 17.66
N ILE A 601 1.48 12.58 17.73
CA ILE A 601 1.99 11.83 18.88
C ILE A 601 3.25 11.04 18.51
N ALA A 602 4.39 11.52 19.02
CA ALA A 602 5.69 10.88 18.82
C ALA A 602 5.83 9.62 19.70
N HIS A 603 5.83 8.44 19.08
CA HIS A 603 6.17 7.20 19.77
C HIS A 603 7.66 7.14 20.15
N LYS A 604 7.97 7.32 21.45
CA LYS A 604 9.22 6.84 22.05
C LYS A 604 8.97 5.56 22.82
N SER A 605 9.32 4.43 22.22
CA SER A 605 9.35 3.12 22.88
C SER A 605 10.41 3.11 23.98
N LYS A 606 9.98 3.07 25.25
CA LYS A 606 10.83 2.67 26.38
C LYS A 606 10.50 1.23 26.74
N HIS A 607 11.33 0.29 26.27
CA HIS A 607 11.38 -1.02 26.90
C HIS A 607 11.81 -0.87 28.36
N ARG A 608 10.99 -1.41 29.27
CA ARG A 608 11.34 -1.61 30.67
C ARG A 608 11.43 -3.12 30.87
N VAL A 609 12.63 -3.61 31.17
CA VAL A 609 12.89 -5.02 31.46
C VAL A 609 12.78 -5.19 32.97
N ASP A 610 12.04 -6.21 33.41
CA ASP A 610 11.89 -6.56 34.82
C ASP A 610 13.11 -7.28 35.39
N ASP A 611 13.31 -7.17 36.70
CA ASP A 611 14.45 -7.70 37.43
C ASP A 611 14.54 -9.24 37.42
N GLY A 612 15.73 -9.75 37.11
CA GLY A 612 16.10 -11.17 37.21
C GLY A 612 17.36 -11.36 38.05
N SER A 613 17.22 -11.91 39.27
CA SER A 613 18.32 -12.14 40.21
C SER A 613 19.34 -13.20 39.77
N GLY A 614 20.65 -12.97 39.92
CA GLY A 614 21.65 -14.04 39.66
C GLY A 614 23.14 -13.74 39.84
N LYS A 615 23.65 -13.87 41.07
CA LYS A 615 25.02 -14.30 41.48
C LYS A 615 26.26 -14.07 40.57
N ALA A 616 27.18 -13.26 41.12
CA ALA A 616 28.58 -13.60 41.47
C ALA A 616 29.74 -13.65 40.44
N SER A 617 30.91 -13.16 40.94
CA SER A 617 32.31 -13.40 40.50
C SER A 617 32.76 -12.80 39.15
N SER A 618 33.92 -12.18 38.96
CA SER A 618 35.18 -12.03 39.70
C SER A 618 36.10 -11.07 38.90
N THR A 619 37.30 -10.78 39.43
CA THR A 619 38.49 -10.22 38.73
C THR A 619 38.33 -8.85 38.05
N GLY A 620 39.02 -7.83 38.59
CA GLY A 620 39.30 -6.58 37.89
C GLY A 620 40.80 -6.43 37.57
N HIS A 621 41.16 -5.37 36.83
CA HIS A 621 42.53 -4.86 36.76
C HIS A 621 42.55 -3.33 36.59
N ARG A 622 42.92 -2.69 37.70
CA ARG A 622 43.85 -1.56 37.90
C ARG A 622 44.34 -0.63 36.76
N ASP A 623 44.52 0.63 37.22
CA ASP A 623 45.56 1.63 36.92
C ASP A 623 45.42 2.59 35.72
N GLY A 624 45.69 3.90 35.94
CA GLY A 624 45.78 4.89 34.84
C GLY A 624 45.56 6.39 35.10
N VAL A 625 45.95 6.98 36.25
CA VAL A 625 45.99 8.46 36.50
C VAL A 625 47.27 8.71 37.33
N PRO A 626 48.10 9.79 37.22
CA PRO A 626 47.74 11.19 36.87
C PRO A 626 48.74 12.05 36.04
N SER A 627 48.35 13.27 35.68
CA SER A 627 49.24 14.44 35.80
C SER A 627 48.48 15.78 35.88
N VAL A 628 49.08 16.75 36.57
CA VAL A 628 48.60 18.13 36.77
C VAL A 628 49.76 19.07 36.49
N THR A 629 49.53 20.13 35.73
CA THR A 629 50.40 21.33 35.73
C THR A 629 49.55 22.60 35.82
N ARG A 630 49.99 23.50 36.69
CA ARG A 630 49.55 24.90 36.75
C ARG A 630 50.55 25.74 35.98
N ASP A 631 50.09 26.84 35.39
CA ASP A 631 50.86 28.07 35.40
C ASP A 631 49.94 29.30 35.37
N SER A 632 50.46 30.46 35.78
CA SER A 632 49.64 31.62 36.17
C SER A 632 50.23 32.97 35.77
N SER A 633 49.43 33.84 35.16
CA SER A 633 49.70 35.28 35.11
C SER A 633 48.41 36.13 34.94
N HIS A 634 48.35 37.21 35.73
CA HIS A 634 47.41 38.34 35.75
C HIS A 634 48.28 39.64 35.71
N PRO A 635 47.77 40.89 35.67
CA PRO A 635 46.39 41.41 35.83
C PRO A 635 45.93 42.25 34.58
N SER A 636 44.85 43.04 34.50
CA SER A 636 44.17 43.89 35.50
C SER A 636 42.78 44.41 35.07
N ASP A 637 41.95 44.70 36.07
CA ASP A 637 40.80 45.63 36.18
C ASP A 637 39.54 45.48 35.27
N GLY A 638 38.34 45.65 35.89
CA GLY A 638 37.07 45.76 35.14
C GLY A 638 35.73 45.61 35.89
N SER A 639 35.71 45.01 37.09
CA SER A 639 34.59 44.98 38.07
C SER A 639 33.20 44.34 37.72
N LEU A 640 32.88 43.30 38.51
CA LEU A 640 31.58 43.00 39.16
C LEU A 640 30.41 42.29 38.42
N HIS A 641 30.39 40.97 38.63
CA HIS A 641 29.25 40.11 39.01
C HIS A 641 27.93 40.10 38.22
N HIS A 642 27.65 38.96 37.56
CA HIS A 642 26.83 37.90 38.20
C HIS A 642 27.14 36.51 37.60
N ALA A 643 27.04 35.46 38.42
CA ALA A 643 27.48 34.11 38.07
C ALA A 643 26.41 33.27 37.34
N SER A 644 26.85 32.40 36.43
CA SER A 644 26.02 31.44 35.69
C SER A 644 26.35 29.99 36.09
N ARG A 645 25.32 29.22 36.48
CA ARG A 645 25.19 27.74 36.51
C ARG A 645 23.98 27.34 37.41
N PRO A 646 23.38 26.15 37.23
CA PRO A 646 23.09 25.44 35.99
C PRO A 646 21.57 25.15 35.85
N THR A 647 21.09 24.96 34.62
CA THR A 647 19.70 24.50 34.38
C THR A 647 19.51 23.06 34.85
N GLN A 648 18.74 22.84 35.91
CA GLN A 648 18.16 21.52 36.22
C GLN A 648 16.94 21.26 35.34
N HIS A 649 16.85 20.05 34.80
CA HIS A 649 15.67 19.58 34.07
C HIS A 649 14.48 19.45 35.02
N LEU A 650 13.52 20.37 34.91
CA LEU A 650 12.15 20.15 35.36
C LEU A 650 11.35 19.57 34.20
N HIS A 651 10.84 18.34 34.36
CA HIS A 651 9.90 17.74 33.44
C HIS A 651 8.64 18.63 33.37
N ARG A 652 8.42 19.27 32.22
CA ARG A 652 7.17 19.97 31.92
C ARG A 652 6.09 18.91 31.72
N ALA A 653 4.99 18.99 32.46
CA ALA A 653 3.83 18.13 32.23
C ALA A 653 3.28 18.37 30.82
N ALA A 654 2.79 17.30 30.18
CA ALA A 654 2.19 17.40 28.86
C ALA A 654 0.94 18.27 28.92
N SER A 655 0.85 19.26 28.02
CA SER A 655 -0.33 20.11 27.86
C SER A 655 -1.39 19.37 27.06
N ILE A 656 -2.30 18.69 27.77
CA ILE A 656 -3.54 18.20 27.18
C ILE A 656 -4.45 19.42 26.97
N GLY A 657 -4.65 19.81 25.69
CA GLY A 657 -5.53 20.90 25.30
C GLY A 657 -4.87 21.98 24.43
N GLN A 658 -4.93 21.80 23.10
CA GLN A 658 -4.82 22.89 22.13
C GLN A 658 -5.99 22.95 21.12
N ASP A 659 -6.87 21.95 21.06
CA ASP A 659 -8.00 21.86 20.12
C ASP A 659 -9.29 22.61 20.54
N LEU A 660 -9.16 23.69 21.32
CA LEU A 660 -10.32 24.46 21.81
C LEU A 660 -10.60 25.76 21.04
N ASP A 661 -9.75 26.14 20.10
CA ASP A 661 -9.84 27.42 19.39
C ASP A 661 -10.49 27.31 17.99
N ASP A 662 -11.80 27.04 17.95
CA ASP A 662 -12.65 27.40 16.80
C ASP A 662 -13.44 28.69 17.13
N PRO A 663 -13.11 29.84 16.52
CA PRO A 663 -13.78 31.11 16.80
C PRO A 663 -15.16 31.27 16.10
N SER A 664 -15.64 30.27 15.35
CA SER A 664 -16.82 30.40 14.48
C SER A 664 -18.16 30.02 15.15
N SER A 665 -18.56 30.73 16.21
CA SER A 665 -19.91 30.61 16.79
C SER A 665 -20.58 31.93 17.16
N GLY A 666 -20.90 32.73 16.14
CA GLY A 666 -22.00 33.69 16.26
C GLY A 666 -23.32 32.94 16.44
N MET A 667 -23.94 33.06 17.61
CA MET A 667 -25.16 32.34 17.97
C MET A 667 -26.38 32.75 17.11
N SER A 668 -27.25 31.79 16.87
CA SER A 668 -28.70 31.98 16.74
C SER A 668 -29.42 30.91 17.55
#